data_AF-A0A7X9ZCI2-F1
#
_entry.id   AF-A0A7X9ZCI2-F1
#
_cell.length_a   1.000
_cell.length_b   1.000
_cell.length_c   1.000
_cell.angle_alpha   90.00
_cell.angle_beta   90.00
_cell.angle_gamma   90.00
#
_symmetry.space_group_name_H-M   'P 1'
#
loop_
_entity.id
_entity.type
_entity.pdbx_description
1 polymer ?
#
loop_
_entity_poly.entity_id
_entity_poly.type
_entity_poly.pdbx_seq_one_letter_code
_entity_poly.pdbx_strand_id
1 'polypeptide(L)'
;MSANAFDAALANAGPTLALPADLLHGIALRPPELAWDGTRYRGSRLLSVRLAEVRALAGVVATVRHDHFAGVVAVTPLYARQAAVELAPVWQALDPTEAPRVSASGADQRRYSLRLPSGESNGRARVTAWSVNGHTGVWLPACTQEVQQQLRRELSALLHQPEAAIRLTVMGAGGTAATEPNPPHPLDLLDAAADAALLSQAAGRPVCVACDAGAADELVLHVSQSAAPSEAALDSATQVSGVDPNQAPSTGLWSEAPWAMRPSLARLLSQPGHARASAQATVRSEVAVQASKGPSRPLHASVDELNAAQVFAEESLWHEQALAQGEDPVAWRLRHMPEGQGLALARQVVARADLPAADDEDVPGIGTLRGAGFAAAQVQCMDEAGATRMVWSAWVAEVAVQPQTGRVEVTRVVAGHDSQQLQPAQSAPVLPQIEQQTPWLLANARRLLAGPPAFDDWTRPGANAVDEHGGTLSRHEGQKGLSRNAPADGVVTQGQLGLDGVVTLPAAAAIANAIQDATGVRLRQAPFDTEQLRLALAGRRAGRPRNPLARSWGWLAAGMAGVAGMAVALWPMKPALPLTAGPDVSLYSMRAIERGRLVAAAGDCIACHTAPGGKANAGGLALDTPFGTIYTTNITPDNDTGIGRWSYPAFERAMRQGVHQDGRQLYPAFPYTAYAKLSDADMQALYGYLMSQPAVRAEAPKTQLAFPFNFRPLLAGWNALFHDARPFTPDPSRSAEWLRGAYLVQGAGHCAACHSPRNRLGAEKTGVNYLAGGEAEGWSAPALNQLATGARAWTGDELFQYLRTGYSPRHGVAAGPMAPVIHGLAELPDSDVKAITTYLLDLPQAADAAVARPESSAPAPAAQSVPAATIQSLQGRRANGERVYQNACAVCHEAGSGPTLFGVKPLLSSNTNLHAATPDNLIQVILNGIQTPANDELGYMPGFKDALDDRQIADLVGYLRERHAPGKDPWPDPTDTISRLREHAELN
;
A
#
# COMPACT_ATOMS: atom_id res chain seq x y z
N MET A 1 -22.14 -22.11 -41.79
CA MET A 1 -21.61 -23.26 -41.02
C MET A 1 -22.68 -23.72 -40.05
N SER A 2 -22.98 -25.02 -40.00
CA SER A 2 -24.15 -25.60 -39.29
C SER A 2 -23.92 -25.78 -37.78
N ALA A 3 -25.00 -25.97 -37.01
CA ALA A 3 -25.00 -26.22 -35.56
C ALA A 3 -24.02 -27.33 -35.10
N ASN A 4 -23.67 -28.26 -36.00
CA ASN A 4 -22.72 -29.35 -35.73
C ASN A 4 -21.27 -28.88 -35.51
N ALA A 5 -20.87 -27.70 -36.00
CA ALA A 5 -19.52 -27.18 -35.78
C ALA A 5 -19.29 -26.70 -34.33
N PHE A 6 -20.36 -26.23 -33.67
CA PHE A 6 -20.30 -25.74 -32.29
C PHE A 6 -20.13 -26.91 -31.31
N ASP A 7 -20.90 -27.98 -31.48
CA ASP A 7 -20.77 -29.18 -30.65
C ASP A 7 -19.49 -29.98 -30.98
N ALA A 8 -18.98 -29.96 -32.23
CA ALA A 8 -17.72 -30.63 -32.59
C ALA A 8 -16.45 -29.93 -32.07
N ALA A 9 -16.45 -28.59 -32.00
CA ALA A 9 -15.34 -27.84 -31.38
C ALA A 9 -15.31 -28.01 -29.85
N LEU A 10 -16.47 -28.22 -29.22
CA LEU A 10 -16.62 -28.47 -27.78
C LEU A 10 -16.40 -29.94 -27.39
N ALA A 11 -16.76 -30.91 -28.25
CA ALA A 11 -16.62 -32.34 -27.95
C ALA A 11 -15.19 -32.90 -28.11
N ASN A 12 -14.34 -32.22 -28.89
CA ASN A 12 -12.94 -32.65 -29.12
C ASN A 12 -11.93 -32.04 -28.14
N ALA A 13 -12.37 -31.22 -27.19
CA ALA A 13 -11.50 -30.64 -26.18
C ALA A 13 -11.55 -31.49 -24.90
N GLY A 14 -10.40 -32.05 -24.53
CA GLY A 14 -10.22 -32.72 -23.24
C GLY A 14 -10.46 -31.80 -22.03
N PRO A 15 -10.23 -32.26 -20.80
CA PRO A 15 -10.54 -31.53 -19.56
C PRO A 15 -9.80 -30.18 -19.38
N THR A 16 -8.88 -29.86 -20.28
CA THR A 16 -8.23 -28.56 -20.43
C THR A 16 -8.55 -27.99 -21.81
N LEU A 17 -9.61 -27.18 -21.89
CA LEU A 17 -9.97 -26.46 -23.12
C LEU A 17 -8.95 -25.33 -23.33
N ALA A 18 -8.03 -25.50 -24.28
CA ALA A 18 -7.13 -24.44 -24.71
C ALA A 18 -7.95 -23.28 -25.31
N LEU A 19 -7.61 -22.04 -24.95
CA LEU A 19 -8.19 -20.84 -25.56
C LEU A 19 -8.05 -20.91 -27.10
N PRO A 20 -9.03 -20.43 -27.89
CA PRO A 20 -8.94 -20.47 -29.35
C PRO A 20 -7.69 -19.74 -29.86
N ALA A 21 -6.95 -20.34 -30.80
CA ALA A 21 -5.71 -19.76 -31.35
C ALA A 21 -5.91 -18.39 -32.05
N ASP A 22 -7.15 -18.05 -32.40
CA ASP A 22 -7.56 -16.83 -33.10
C ASP A 22 -8.19 -15.76 -32.20
N LEU A 23 -7.86 -15.76 -30.90
CA LEU A 23 -8.42 -14.86 -29.90
C LEU A 23 -8.12 -13.38 -30.19
N LEU A 24 -9.16 -12.55 -30.21
CA LEU A 24 -9.05 -11.11 -30.35
C LEU A 24 -9.17 -10.41 -29.00
N HIS A 25 -8.73 -9.15 -28.93
CA HIS A 25 -8.77 -8.34 -27.72
C HIS A 25 -9.69 -7.13 -27.89
N GLY A 26 -10.63 -7.00 -26.96
CA GLY A 26 -11.66 -5.96 -26.98
C GLY A 26 -11.46 -4.89 -25.89
N ILE A 27 -11.81 -3.64 -26.20
CA ILE A 27 -11.94 -2.53 -25.24
C ILE A 27 -13.25 -1.79 -25.50
N ALA A 28 -14.06 -1.62 -24.45
CA ALA A 28 -15.28 -0.82 -24.46
C ALA A 28 -15.02 0.58 -23.89
N LEU A 29 -15.71 1.58 -24.41
CA LEU A 29 -15.65 2.95 -23.91
C LEU A 29 -16.62 3.14 -22.74
N ARG A 30 -16.15 3.79 -21.67
CA ARG A 30 -16.95 4.17 -20.49
C ARG A 30 -17.29 5.67 -20.53
N PRO A 31 -18.48 6.09 -20.05
CA PRO A 31 -18.85 7.50 -19.98
C PRO A 31 -18.04 8.26 -18.92
N PRO A 32 -17.83 9.58 -19.09
CA PRO A 32 -17.18 10.41 -18.08
C PRO A 32 -18.07 10.66 -16.85
N GLU A 33 -19.38 10.80 -17.04
CA GLU A 33 -20.36 10.97 -15.95
C GLU A 33 -21.42 9.86 -16.00
N LEU A 34 -21.43 9.00 -14.99
CA LEU A 34 -22.37 7.89 -14.84
C LEU A 34 -23.50 8.28 -13.88
N ALA A 35 -24.76 8.22 -14.32
CA ALA A 35 -25.92 8.47 -13.47
C ALA A 35 -27.07 7.48 -13.72
N TRP A 36 -27.75 7.07 -12.64
CA TRP A 36 -28.81 6.07 -12.63
C TRP A 36 -29.84 6.40 -11.54
N ASP A 37 -31.13 6.26 -11.86
CA ASP A 37 -32.24 6.54 -10.92
C ASP A 37 -32.84 5.28 -10.28
N GLY A 38 -32.18 4.13 -10.45
CA GLY A 38 -32.67 2.81 -10.01
C GLY A 38 -33.48 2.06 -11.08
N THR A 39 -33.95 2.78 -12.11
CA THR A 39 -34.80 2.21 -13.17
C THR A 39 -34.31 2.51 -14.58
N ARG A 40 -33.65 3.66 -14.78
CA ARG A 40 -33.19 4.16 -16.08
C ARG A 40 -31.82 4.80 -15.95
N TYR A 41 -31.03 4.67 -17.01
CA TYR A 41 -29.77 5.40 -17.14
C TYR A 41 -30.04 6.87 -17.49
N ARG A 42 -29.43 7.76 -16.71
CA ARG A 42 -29.55 9.22 -16.82
C ARG A 42 -28.22 9.91 -17.12
N GLY A 43 -27.11 9.16 -17.13
CA GLY A 43 -25.76 9.66 -17.34
C GLY A 43 -25.46 10.16 -18.75
N SER A 44 -24.18 10.48 -18.98
CA SER A 44 -23.67 10.95 -20.28
C SER A 44 -24.01 10.00 -21.43
N ARG A 45 -24.56 10.55 -22.52
CA ARG A 45 -24.91 9.77 -23.71
C ARG A 45 -23.89 9.95 -24.82
N LEU A 46 -23.48 8.87 -25.47
CA LEU A 46 -22.55 8.93 -26.60
C LEU A 46 -23.24 9.58 -27.81
N LEU A 47 -22.74 10.72 -28.25
CA LEU A 47 -23.24 11.44 -29.43
C LEU A 47 -22.55 10.95 -30.71
N SER A 48 -21.22 10.98 -30.72
CA SER A 48 -20.41 10.59 -31.87
C SER A 48 -19.09 9.94 -31.46
N VAL A 49 -18.50 9.17 -32.37
CA VAL A 49 -17.26 8.41 -32.19
C VAL A 49 -16.64 8.14 -33.55
N ARG A 50 -15.31 8.21 -33.66
CA ARG A 50 -14.54 8.06 -34.90
C ARG A 50 -14.33 6.59 -35.27
N LEU A 51 -15.40 5.89 -35.67
CA LEU A 51 -15.34 4.45 -35.94
C LEU A 51 -14.57 4.14 -37.22
N ALA A 52 -14.81 4.91 -38.30
CA ALA A 52 -14.28 4.60 -39.62
C ALA A 52 -12.76 4.79 -39.69
N GLU A 53 -12.26 5.86 -39.08
CA GLU A 53 -10.83 6.17 -38.99
C GLU A 53 -10.11 5.11 -38.16
N VAL A 54 -10.68 4.74 -37.01
CA VAL A 54 -10.11 3.73 -36.12
C VAL A 54 -10.13 2.35 -36.76
N ARG A 55 -11.18 2.02 -37.53
CA ARG A 55 -11.28 0.76 -38.27
C ARG A 55 -10.14 0.56 -39.27
N ALA A 56 -9.58 1.64 -39.80
CA ALA A 56 -8.48 1.63 -40.76
C ALA A 56 -7.09 1.49 -40.12
N LEU A 57 -6.99 1.59 -38.78
CA LEU A 57 -5.71 1.44 -38.08
C LEU A 57 -5.20 0.00 -38.15
N ALA A 58 -3.86 -0.14 -38.21
CA ALA A 58 -3.20 -1.43 -38.25
C ALA A 58 -3.55 -2.27 -37.01
N GLY A 59 -3.92 -3.54 -37.24
CA GLY A 59 -4.26 -4.48 -36.18
C GLY A 59 -5.70 -4.39 -35.65
N VAL A 60 -6.51 -3.43 -36.09
CA VAL A 60 -7.93 -3.33 -35.72
C VAL A 60 -8.79 -4.27 -36.56
N VAL A 61 -9.53 -5.16 -35.90
CA VAL A 61 -10.36 -6.22 -36.52
C VAL A 61 -11.84 -5.90 -36.53
N ALA A 62 -12.34 -5.06 -35.62
CA ALA A 62 -13.68 -4.50 -35.69
C ALA A 62 -13.78 -3.24 -34.84
N THR A 63 -14.69 -2.34 -35.19
CA THR A 63 -15.14 -1.23 -34.36
C THR A 63 -16.64 -1.36 -34.20
N VAL A 64 -17.15 -1.17 -33.00
CA VAL A 64 -18.54 -1.44 -32.66
C VAL A 64 -19.17 -0.17 -32.14
N ARG A 65 -20.38 0.11 -32.60
CA ARG A 65 -21.30 1.06 -31.97
C ARG A 65 -22.67 0.43 -31.89
N HIS A 66 -23.24 0.43 -30.69
CA HIS A 66 -24.56 -0.07 -30.40
C HIS A 66 -25.24 0.91 -29.44
N ASP A 67 -26.11 1.78 -29.96
CA ASP A 67 -26.70 2.90 -29.23
C ASP A 67 -25.64 3.79 -28.53
N HIS A 68 -25.62 3.82 -27.18
CA HIS A 68 -24.62 4.57 -26.42
C HIS A 68 -23.40 3.74 -25.99
N PHE A 69 -23.28 2.50 -26.48
CA PHE A 69 -22.07 1.68 -26.37
C PHE A 69 -21.18 1.86 -27.60
N ALA A 70 -19.88 1.96 -27.38
CA ALA A 70 -18.88 1.85 -28.45
C ALA A 70 -17.62 1.14 -27.94
N GLY A 71 -16.91 0.50 -28.85
CA GLY A 71 -15.67 -0.20 -28.53
C GLY A 71 -14.91 -0.66 -29.76
N VAL A 72 -13.74 -1.23 -29.53
CA VAL A 72 -12.83 -1.69 -30.57
C VAL A 72 -12.34 -3.10 -30.27
N VAL A 73 -12.10 -3.86 -31.34
CA VAL A 73 -11.55 -5.22 -31.31
C VAL A 73 -10.28 -5.22 -32.16
N ALA A 74 -9.19 -5.75 -31.61
CA ALA A 74 -7.90 -5.80 -32.29
C ALA A 74 -7.22 -7.17 -32.10
N VAL A 75 -6.19 -7.43 -32.92
CA VAL A 75 -5.41 -8.68 -32.88
C VAL A 75 -4.49 -8.79 -31.65
N THR A 76 -4.15 -7.67 -31.00
CA THR A 76 -3.39 -7.66 -29.74
C THR A 76 -3.99 -6.68 -28.74
N PRO A 77 -3.72 -6.82 -27.42
CA PRO A 77 -4.17 -5.86 -26.42
C PRO A 77 -3.57 -4.46 -26.63
N LEU A 78 -2.34 -4.38 -27.18
CA LEU A 78 -1.68 -3.12 -27.45
C LEU A 78 -2.41 -2.33 -28.54
N TYR A 79 -2.75 -2.97 -29.65
CA TYR A 79 -3.52 -2.34 -30.73
C TYR A 79 -4.92 -1.94 -30.27
N ALA A 80 -5.57 -2.75 -29.42
CA ALA A 80 -6.87 -2.38 -28.87
C ALA A 80 -6.79 -1.09 -28.05
N ARG A 81 -5.76 -0.91 -27.21
CA ARG A 81 -5.56 0.31 -26.40
C ARG A 81 -5.27 1.53 -27.26
N GLN A 82 -4.38 1.42 -28.23
CA GLN A 82 -4.06 2.51 -29.15
C GLN A 82 -5.30 2.94 -29.94
N ALA A 83 -6.04 1.98 -30.47
CA ALA A 83 -7.26 2.24 -31.22
C ALA A 83 -8.38 2.83 -30.36
N ALA A 84 -8.49 2.45 -29.08
CA ALA A 84 -9.48 2.99 -28.16
C ALA A 84 -9.26 4.49 -27.87
N VAL A 85 -8.01 4.95 -27.77
CA VAL A 85 -7.67 6.38 -27.63
C VAL A 85 -8.11 7.16 -28.86
N GLU A 86 -7.91 6.59 -30.06
CA GLU A 86 -8.27 7.25 -31.32
C GLU A 86 -9.78 7.33 -31.59
N LEU A 87 -10.61 6.56 -30.88
CA LEU A 87 -12.07 6.63 -31.02
C LEU A 87 -12.63 8.04 -30.73
N ALA A 88 -11.97 8.80 -29.85
CA ALA A 88 -12.32 10.18 -29.47
C ALA A 88 -13.85 10.40 -29.34
N PRO A 89 -14.50 9.73 -28.37
CA PRO A 89 -15.95 9.82 -28.21
C PRO A 89 -16.38 11.22 -27.77
N VAL A 90 -17.45 11.73 -28.36
CA VAL A 90 -18.13 12.97 -27.94
C VAL A 90 -19.35 12.58 -27.12
N TRP A 91 -19.38 13.03 -25.87
CA TRP A 91 -20.45 12.75 -24.92
C TRP A 91 -21.36 13.97 -24.75
N GLN A 92 -22.65 13.74 -24.61
CA GLN A 92 -23.60 14.73 -24.12
C GLN A 92 -23.51 14.77 -22.60
N ALA A 93 -23.16 15.92 -22.03
CA ALA A 93 -23.19 16.15 -20.60
C ALA A 93 -24.62 16.06 -20.05
N LEU A 94 -24.75 15.77 -18.76
CA LEU A 94 -26.04 15.77 -18.07
C LEU A 94 -26.71 17.16 -18.14
N ASP A 95 -28.03 17.22 -18.24
CA ASP A 95 -28.75 18.49 -18.11
C ASP A 95 -28.54 19.04 -16.68
N PRO A 96 -28.07 20.29 -16.48
CA PRO A 96 -27.84 20.86 -15.16
C PRO A 96 -29.08 20.88 -14.26
N THR A 97 -30.28 20.84 -14.84
CA THR A 97 -31.55 20.75 -14.09
C THR A 97 -31.82 19.33 -13.58
N GLU A 98 -31.23 18.32 -14.21
CA GLU A 98 -31.25 16.91 -13.83
C GLU A 98 -29.95 16.47 -13.11
N ALA A 99 -28.96 17.35 -12.96
CA ALA A 99 -27.73 17.03 -12.22
C ALA A 99 -28.05 16.70 -10.75
N PRO A 100 -27.32 15.75 -10.13
CA PRO A 100 -27.52 15.39 -8.72
C PRO A 100 -27.42 16.64 -7.85
N ARG A 101 -28.56 17.14 -7.38
CA ARG A 101 -28.60 18.18 -6.36
C ARG A 101 -28.27 17.51 -5.04
N VAL A 102 -27.07 17.74 -4.52
CA VAL A 102 -26.76 17.45 -3.12
C VAL A 102 -27.72 18.28 -2.30
N SER A 103 -28.74 17.64 -1.72
CA SER A 103 -29.61 18.30 -0.75
C SER A 103 -28.77 18.57 0.48
N ALA A 104 -28.14 19.74 0.52
CA ALA A 104 -27.61 20.30 1.75
C ALA A 104 -28.81 20.69 2.63
N SER A 105 -29.44 19.72 3.27
CA SER A 105 -30.50 19.94 4.24
C SER A 105 -30.05 19.50 5.62
N GLY A 106 -29.68 20.48 6.43
CA GLY A 106 -29.99 20.48 7.86
C GLY A 106 -28.93 19.86 8.78
N ALA A 107 -28.64 20.59 9.84
CA ALA A 107 -27.81 20.21 10.96
C ALA A 107 -28.10 18.79 11.51
N ASP A 108 -27.02 18.09 11.85
CA ASP A 108 -26.95 16.93 12.77
C ASP A 108 -27.52 15.57 12.32
N GLN A 109 -27.31 15.18 11.06
CA GLN A 109 -27.55 13.79 10.63
C GLN A 109 -26.31 12.91 10.85
N ARG A 110 -26.43 11.88 11.70
CA ARG A 110 -25.39 10.85 11.87
C ARG A 110 -25.19 10.10 10.54
N ARG A 111 -23.92 9.97 10.10
CA ARG A 111 -23.52 9.29 8.86
C ARG A 111 -22.74 8.02 9.20
N TYR A 112 -23.14 6.89 8.60
CA TYR A 112 -22.41 5.63 8.60
C TYR A 112 -21.88 5.34 7.20
N SER A 113 -20.64 4.87 7.11
CA SER A 113 -20.01 4.51 5.84
C SER A 113 -19.26 3.20 5.94
N LEU A 114 -19.43 2.34 4.94
CA LEU A 114 -18.69 1.09 4.81
C LEU A 114 -18.04 1.04 3.43
N ARG A 115 -16.74 0.79 3.41
CA ARG A 115 -16.00 0.36 2.23
C ARG A 115 -15.38 -1.00 2.55
N LEU A 116 -15.97 -2.06 2.03
CA LEU A 116 -15.32 -3.36 2.12
C LEU A 116 -14.14 -3.34 1.14
N PRO A 117 -12.95 -3.85 1.53
CA PRO A 117 -11.91 -4.10 0.56
C PRO A 117 -12.42 -5.24 -0.32
N SER A 118 -13.06 -4.91 -1.44
CA SER A 118 -13.24 -5.85 -2.52
C SER A 118 -11.84 -6.37 -2.83
N GLY A 119 -11.66 -7.70 -2.77
CA GLY A 119 -10.36 -8.32 -3.00
C GLY A 119 -9.81 -7.74 -4.29
N GLU A 120 -8.68 -7.02 -4.21
CA GLU A 120 -8.16 -6.27 -5.35
C GLU A 120 -8.21 -7.19 -6.55
N SER A 121 -9.10 -6.88 -7.50
CA SER A 121 -9.14 -7.61 -8.74
C SER A 121 -7.86 -7.18 -9.44
N ASN A 122 -6.82 -7.99 -9.25
CA ASN A 122 -5.65 -7.92 -10.11
C ASN A 122 -6.20 -7.84 -11.52
N GLY A 123 -5.85 -6.81 -12.31
CA GLY A 123 -6.27 -6.63 -13.70
C GLY A 123 -5.88 -7.76 -14.66
N ARG A 124 -5.62 -8.96 -14.13
CA ARG A 124 -5.40 -10.26 -14.76
C ARG A 124 -6.70 -11.03 -15.03
N ALA A 125 -7.82 -10.75 -14.34
CA ALA A 125 -9.07 -11.45 -14.63
C ALA A 125 -9.61 -11.05 -16.01
N ARG A 126 -9.95 -12.04 -16.85
CA ARG A 126 -10.44 -11.80 -18.22
C ARG A 126 -11.64 -12.67 -18.52
N VAL A 127 -12.58 -12.09 -19.26
CA VAL A 127 -13.74 -12.80 -19.80
C VAL A 127 -13.55 -12.94 -21.30
N THR A 128 -13.82 -14.13 -21.83
CA THR A 128 -13.84 -14.37 -23.27
C THR A 128 -15.26 -14.72 -23.68
N ALA A 129 -15.76 -14.11 -24.76
CA ALA A 129 -17.04 -14.47 -25.35
C ALA A 129 -16.88 -14.79 -26.83
N TRP A 130 -17.70 -15.72 -27.29
CA TRP A 130 -17.85 -16.04 -28.70
C TRP A 130 -19.34 -16.10 -29.07
N SER A 131 -19.79 -15.11 -29.83
CA SER A 131 -21.16 -15.02 -30.34
C SER A 131 -21.20 -15.33 -31.83
N VAL A 132 -21.95 -16.37 -32.20
CA VAL A 132 -22.10 -16.82 -33.61
C VAL A 132 -23.50 -17.39 -33.84
N ASN A 133 -24.15 -16.97 -34.93
CA ASN A 133 -25.47 -17.49 -35.36
C ASN A 133 -26.55 -17.53 -34.26
N GLY A 134 -26.60 -16.53 -33.39
CA GLY A 134 -27.60 -16.46 -32.31
C GLY A 134 -27.30 -17.33 -31.08
N HIS A 135 -26.11 -17.93 -31.00
CA HIS A 135 -25.60 -18.63 -29.83
C HIS A 135 -24.37 -17.90 -29.26
N THR A 136 -24.23 -17.89 -27.93
CA THR A 136 -23.11 -17.24 -27.26
C THR A 136 -22.49 -18.16 -26.21
N GLY A 137 -21.20 -18.44 -26.37
CA GLY A 137 -20.37 -19.09 -25.36
C GLY A 137 -19.56 -18.05 -24.59
N VAL A 138 -19.54 -18.13 -23.26
CA VAL A 138 -18.74 -17.23 -22.41
C VAL A 138 -17.87 -18.04 -21.45
N TRP A 139 -16.58 -17.74 -21.44
CA TRP A 139 -15.58 -18.31 -20.55
C TRP A 139 -15.26 -17.30 -19.45
N LEU A 140 -15.49 -17.69 -18.21
CA LEU A 140 -15.45 -16.83 -17.03
C LEU A 140 -14.38 -17.33 -16.04
N PRO A 141 -13.74 -16.42 -15.27
CA PRO A 141 -13.04 -16.78 -14.04
C PRO A 141 -13.97 -17.45 -13.02
N ALA A 142 -13.40 -18.01 -11.94
CA ALA A 142 -14.17 -18.59 -10.84
C ALA A 142 -15.18 -17.58 -10.25
N CYS A 143 -16.46 -17.96 -10.22
CA CYS A 143 -17.54 -17.13 -9.68
C CYS A 143 -18.70 -18.00 -9.16
N THR A 144 -19.51 -17.42 -8.27
CA THR A 144 -20.62 -18.12 -7.62
C THR A 144 -21.75 -18.45 -8.60
N GLN A 145 -22.62 -19.38 -8.23
CA GLN A 145 -23.72 -19.82 -9.08
C GLN A 145 -24.74 -18.68 -9.32
N GLU A 146 -24.90 -17.77 -8.36
CA GLU A 146 -25.79 -16.60 -8.47
C GLU A 146 -25.29 -15.65 -9.54
N VAL A 147 -23.98 -15.36 -9.55
CA VAL A 147 -23.34 -14.51 -10.57
C VAL A 147 -23.51 -15.13 -11.95
N GLN A 148 -23.36 -16.46 -12.08
CA GLN A 148 -23.58 -17.16 -13.35
C GLN A 148 -25.04 -17.08 -13.82
N GLN A 149 -26.02 -17.24 -12.92
CA GLN A 149 -27.43 -17.09 -13.28
C GLN A 149 -27.77 -15.66 -13.69
N GLN A 150 -27.23 -14.67 -12.98
CA GLN A 150 -27.40 -13.26 -13.32
C GLN A 150 -26.80 -12.93 -14.69
N LEU A 151 -25.56 -13.37 -14.95
CA LEU A 151 -24.90 -13.25 -16.26
C LEU A 151 -25.76 -13.81 -17.38
N ARG A 152 -26.31 -15.01 -17.19
CA ARG A 152 -27.17 -15.66 -18.21
C ARG A 152 -28.40 -14.81 -18.52
N ARG A 153 -29.09 -14.30 -17.50
CA ARG A 153 -30.27 -13.44 -17.66
C ARG A 153 -29.93 -12.10 -18.33
N GLU A 154 -28.86 -11.45 -17.87
CA GLU A 154 -28.45 -10.16 -18.43
C GLU A 154 -28.01 -10.28 -19.89
N LEU A 155 -27.22 -11.30 -20.24
CA LEU A 155 -26.78 -11.55 -21.62
C LEU A 155 -27.94 -11.99 -22.54
N SER A 156 -28.87 -12.80 -22.04
CA SER A 156 -30.07 -13.20 -22.78
C SER A 156 -30.89 -11.96 -23.19
N ALA A 157 -31.10 -11.03 -22.26
CA ALA A 157 -31.80 -9.78 -22.53
C ALA A 157 -31.00 -8.85 -23.46
N LEU A 158 -29.68 -8.74 -23.25
CA LEU A 158 -28.80 -7.87 -24.06
C LEU A 158 -28.71 -8.31 -25.52
N LEU A 159 -28.55 -9.63 -25.75
CA LEU A 159 -28.32 -10.19 -27.09
C LEU A 159 -29.62 -10.58 -27.80
N HIS A 160 -30.78 -10.42 -27.14
CA HIS A 160 -32.09 -10.90 -27.60
C HIS A 160 -32.08 -12.40 -27.95
N GLN A 161 -31.39 -13.20 -27.13
CA GLN A 161 -31.26 -14.65 -27.26
C GLN A 161 -31.97 -15.35 -26.11
N PRO A 162 -32.59 -16.52 -26.32
CA PRO A 162 -33.14 -17.29 -25.19
C PRO A 162 -32.01 -17.72 -24.24
N GLU A 163 -32.26 -17.80 -22.93
CA GLU A 163 -31.24 -18.20 -21.94
C GLU A 163 -30.56 -19.53 -22.28
N ALA A 164 -31.28 -20.46 -22.92
CA ALA A 164 -30.74 -21.75 -23.37
C ALA A 164 -29.66 -21.62 -24.47
N ALA A 165 -29.60 -20.49 -25.18
CA ALA A 165 -28.57 -20.21 -26.19
C ALA A 165 -27.30 -19.58 -25.61
N ILE A 166 -27.29 -19.24 -24.31
CA ILE A 166 -26.14 -18.69 -23.59
C ILE A 166 -25.48 -19.81 -22.76
N ARG A 167 -24.31 -20.29 -23.22
CA ARG A 167 -23.51 -21.28 -22.49
C ARG A 167 -22.40 -20.59 -21.70
N LEU A 168 -22.38 -20.77 -20.39
CA LEU A 168 -21.32 -20.25 -19.50
C LEU A 168 -20.37 -21.39 -19.13
N THR A 169 -19.07 -21.13 -19.17
CA THR A 169 -18.02 -22.07 -18.78
C THR A 169 -17.08 -21.38 -17.80
N VAL A 170 -17.00 -21.90 -16.57
CA VAL A 170 -16.05 -21.40 -15.57
C VAL A 170 -14.70 -22.08 -15.79
N MET A 171 -13.67 -21.30 -16.07
CA MET A 171 -12.30 -21.78 -16.24
C MET A 171 -11.73 -22.11 -14.86
N GLY A 172 -11.32 -23.37 -14.64
CA GLY A 172 -10.83 -23.87 -13.35
C GLY A 172 -11.66 -24.99 -12.71
N ALA A 173 -12.80 -25.39 -13.29
CA ALA A 173 -13.66 -26.46 -12.73
C ALA A 173 -13.09 -27.90 -12.88
N GLY A 174 -11.89 -28.04 -13.46
CA GLY A 174 -11.21 -29.32 -13.66
C GLY A 174 -10.20 -29.62 -12.56
N GLY A 175 -10.68 -30.04 -11.39
CA GLY A 175 -9.86 -30.45 -10.24
C GLY A 175 -10.00 -29.48 -9.08
N THR A 176 -10.46 -30.00 -7.94
CA THR A 176 -10.55 -29.39 -6.59
C THR A 176 -10.55 -27.87 -6.55
N ALA A 177 -11.67 -27.28 -6.11
CA ALA A 177 -11.86 -25.85 -5.84
C ALA A 177 -10.79 -25.26 -4.90
N ALA A 178 -9.58 -25.06 -5.41
CA ALA A 178 -8.67 -24.03 -4.98
C ALA A 178 -9.25 -22.75 -5.55
N THR A 179 -10.14 -22.14 -4.77
CA THR A 179 -10.62 -20.77 -4.97
C THR A 179 -9.40 -19.91 -5.25
N GLU A 180 -9.34 -19.26 -6.42
CA GLU A 180 -8.36 -18.19 -6.60
C GLU A 180 -8.50 -17.21 -5.42
N PRO A 181 -7.40 -16.74 -4.84
CA PRO A 181 -7.43 -16.07 -3.53
C PRO A 181 -8.20 -14.74 -3.53
N ASN A 182 -8.62 -14.21 -4.68
CA ASN A 182 -9.57 -13.11 -4.81
C ASN A 182 -10.33 -13.23 -6.16
N PRO A 183 -11.57 -13.74 -6.19
CA PRO A 183 -12.38 -13.69 -7.41
C PRO A 183 -12.69 -12.23 -7.79
N PRO A 184 -12.78 -11.89 -9.09
CA PRO A 184 -13.14 -10.54 -9.53
C PRO A 184 -14.54 -10.14 -9.03
N HIS A 185 -14.74 -8.84 -8.79
CA HIS A 185 -16.01 -8.33 -8.30
C HIS A 185 -17.16 -8.69 -9.27
N PRO A 186 -18.36 -9.09 -8.77
CA PRO A 186 -19.45 -9.52 -9.62
C PRO A 186 -19.85 -8.50 -10.71
N LEU A 187 -19.83 -7.20 -10.40
CA LEU A 187 -20.14 -6.16 -11.40
C LEU A 187 -19.08 -6.09 -12.51
N ASP A 188 -17.80 -6.26 -12.18
CA ASP A 188 -16.72 -6.24 -13.18
C ASP A 188 -16.84 -7.43 -14.14
N LEU A 189 -17.23 -8.61 -13.61
CA LEU A 189 -17.53 -9.79 -14.41
C LEU A 189 -18.73 -9.57 -15.34
N LEU A 190 -19.81 -9.00 -14.81
CA LEU A 190 -21.02 -8.67 -15.58
C LEU A 190 -20.69 -7.68 -16.71
N ASP A 191 -19.92 -6.63 -16.41
CA ASP A 191 -19.50 -5.62 -17.35
C ASP A 191 -18.60 -6.21 -18.45
N ALA A 192 -17.54 -6.94 -18.07
CA ALA A 192 -16.61 -7.55 -19.00
C ALA A 192 -17.26 -8.63 -19.89
N ALA A 193 -18.20 -9.41 -19.34
CA ALA A 193 -18.93 -10.42 -20.11
C ALA A 193 -19.86 -9.79 -21.15
N ALA A 194 -20.57 -8.73 -20.78
CA ALA A 194 -21.42 -7.98 -21.70
C ALA A 194 -20.59 -7.28 -22.78
N ASP A 195 -19.47 -6.66 -22.41
CA ASP A 195 -18.53 -6.04 -23.35
C ASP A 195 -17.97 -7.08 -24.33
N ALA A 196 -17.49 -8.23 -23.84
CA ALA A 196 -16.95 -9.29 -24.68
C ALA A 196 -18.00 -9.85 -25.65
N ALA A 197 -19.24 -10.04 -25.21
CA ALA A 197 -20.32 -10.57 -26.03
C ALA A 197 -20.70 -9.61 -27.18
N LEU A 198 -20.88 -8.31 -26.89
CA LEU A 198 -21.18 -7.30 -27.92
C LEU A 198 -20.04 -7.16 -28.94
N LEU A 199 -18.80 -7.13 -28.45
CA LEU A 199 -17.62 -7.03 -29.31
C LEU A 199 -17.43 -8.29 -30.17
N SER A 200 -17.68 -9.48 -29.60
CA SER A 200 -17.62 -10.74 -30.33
C SER A 200 -18.70 -10.83 -31.40
N GLN A 201 -19.93 -10.41 -31.10
CA GLN A 201 -21.03 -10.38 -32.06
C GLN A 201 -20.69 -9.53 -33.29
N ALA A 202 -20.03 -8.38 -33.09
CA ALA A 202 -19.63 -7.52 -34.19
C ALA A 202 -18.41 -8.02 -34.96
N ALA A 203 -17.46 -8.67 -34.28
CA ALA A 203 -16.26 -9.24 -34.92
C ALA A 203 -16.53 -10.60 -35.60
N GLY A 204 -17.60 -11.29 -35.23
CA GLY A 204 -17.90 -12.67 -35.65
C GLY A 204 -16.86 -13.69 -35.17
N ARG A 205 -16.02 -13.31 -34.19
CA ARG A 205 -14.84 -14.06 -33.71
C ARG A 205 -14.78 -14.02 -32.18
N PRO A 206 -14.07 -14.95 -31.52
CA PRO A 206 -13.86 -14.91 -30.08
C PRO A 206 -13.13 -13.62 -29.65
N VAL A 207 -13.69 -12.91 -28.67
CA VAL A 207 -13.12 -11.66 -28.12
C VAL A 207 -12.91 -11.80 -26.62
N CYS A 208 -11.72 -11.40 -26.17
CA CYS A 208 -11.34 -11.35 -24.77
C CYS A 208 -11.28 -9.90 -24.27
N VAL A 209 -11.95 -9.66 -23.15
CA VAL A 209 -12.01 -8.36 -22.45
C VAL A 209 -11.48 -8.55 -21.02
N ALA A 210 -10.73 -7.56 -20.53
CA ALA A 210 -10.26 -7.56 -19.14
C ALA A 210 -11.37 -7.07 -18.21
N CYS A 211 -11.46 -7.64 -17.01
CA CYS A 211 -12.27 -7.06 -15.95
C CYS A 211 -11.63 -5.75 -15.49
N ASP A 212 -12.38 -4.65 -15.53
CA ASP A 212 -11.90 -3.34 -15.10
C ASP A 212 -12.14 -3.21 -13.60
N ALA A 213 -11.08 -3.12 -12.81
CA ALA A 213 -11.16 -3.01 -11.36
C ALA A 213 -11.66 -1.62 -10.97
N GLY A 214 -12.97 -1.43 -10.88
CA GLY A 214 -13.52 -0.20 -10.32
C GLY A 214 -13.11 -0.06 -8.85
N ALA A 215 -12.75 1.16 -8.41
CA ALA A 215 -12.61 1.42 -6.98
C ALA A 215 -13.94 1.12 -6.29
N ALA A 216 -13.93 0.26 -5.27
CA ALA A 216 -15.12 -0.02 -4.47
C ALA A 216 -15.67 1.31 -3.92
N ASP A 217 -16.93 1.60 -4.21
CA ASP A 217 -17.56 2.83 -3.74
C ASP A 217 -17.67 2.79 -2.21
N GLU A 218 -17.60 3.97 -1.58
CA GLU A 218 -17.96 4.09 -0.17
C GLU A 218 -19.48 4.05 -0.05
N LEU A 219 -20.01 3.05 0.65
CA LEU A 219 -21.44 2.88 0.85
C LEU A 219 -21.88 3.69 2.06
N VAL A 220 -22.65 4.74 1.81
CA VAL A 220 -23.04 5.72 2.83
C VAL A 220 -24.52 5.64 3.14
N LEU A 221 -24.84 5.58 4.44
CA LEU A 221 -26.19 5.67 4.99
C LEU A 221 -26.26 6.78 6.03
N HIS A 222 -27.28 7.63 5.92
CA HIS A 222 -27.59 8.71 6.84
C HIS A 222 -28.74 8.31 7.77
N VAL A 223 -28.70 8.78 9.01
CA VAL A 223 -29.78 8.59 9.97
C VAL A 223 -30.80 9.72 9.80
N SER A 224 -32.02 9.35 9.42
CA SER A 224 -33.17 10.26 9.36
C SER A 224 -33.95 10.20 10.68
N GLN A 225 -34.07 11.33 11.35
CA GLN A 225 -35.04 11.50 12.45
C GLN A 225 -36.30 12.13 11.86
N SER A 226 -37.42 11.40 11.84
CA SER A 226 -38.69 12.01 11.41
C SER A 226 -39.11 13.06 12.42
N ALA A 227 -39.25 14.32 11.97
CA ALA A 227 -40.22 15.22 12.57
C ALA A 227 -41.62 14.65 12.32
N ALA A 228 -42.57 14.92 13.22
CA ALA A 228 -43.92 14.34 13.24
C ALA A 228 -44.61 14.25 11.85
N PRO A 229 -45.53 13.28 11.65
CA PRO A 229 -46.18 13.11 10.35
C PRO A 229 -46.90 14.40 9.94
N SER A 230 -46.58 14.94 8.76
CA SER A 230 -47.38 16.01 8.16
C SER A 230 -48.75 15.45 7.78
N GLU A 231 -49.81 16.22 8.04
CA GLU A 231 -51.23 15.88 7.79
C GLU A 231 -51.54 15.34 6.38
N ALA A 232 -50.65 15.54 5.39
CA ALA A 232 -50.79 15.03 4.03
C ALA A 232 -50.60 13.50 3.85
N ALA A 233 -50.16 12.77 4.88
CA ALA A 233 -50.00 11.30 4.83
C ALA A 233 -51.24 10.51 5.30
N LEU A 234 -52.31 11.19 5.71
CA LEU A 234 -53.52 10.53 6.22
C LEU A 234 -54.47 10.00 5.13
N ASP A 235 -54.33 10.44 3.87
CA ASP A 235 -55.27 10.09 2.80
C ASP A 235 -54.94 8.80 2.05
N SER A 236 -53.76 8.19 2.26
CA SER A 236 -53.38 6.92 1.63
C SER A 236 -53.34 5.72 2.57
N ALA A 237 -53.68 5.90 3.86
CA ALA A 237 -53.73 4.82 4.85
C ALA A 237 -55.17 4.36 5.09
N THR A 238 -55.79 3.71 4.10
CA THR A 238 -56.92 2.82 4.35
C THR A 238 -56.44 1.37 4.28
N GLN A 239 -56.57 0.68 5.43
CA GLN A 239 -56.27 -0.73 5.70
C GLN A 239 -54.83 -1.11 6.11
N VAL A 240 -54.38 -0.61 7.27
CA VAL A 240 -53.74 -1.47 8.29
C VAL A 240 -54.13 -0.92 9.66
N SER A 241 -54.97 -1.63 10.39
CA SER A 241 -55.36 -1.27 11.76
C SER A 241 -54.29 -1.74 12.74
N GLY A 242 -53.78 -0.84 13.58
CA GLY A 242 -52.99 -1.17 14.77
C GLY A 242 -51.59 -0.55 14.80
N VAL A 243 -51.50 0.76 15.04
CA VAL A 243 -50.26 1.39 15.51
C VAL A 243 -50.60 2.21 16.75
N ASP A 244 -49.93 1.89 17.85
CA ASP A 244 -50.07 2.50 19.17
C ASP A 244 -49.50 3.94 19.14
N PRO A 245 -50.23 4.99 19.58
CA PRO A 245 -49.79 6.39 19.49
C PRO A 245 -48.57 6.75 20.35
N ASN A 246 -48.01 5.80 21.10
CA ASN A 246 -46.90 6.00 22.04
C ASN A 246 -45.54 5.43 21.55
N GLN A 247 -45.41 5.07 20.27
CA GLN A 247 -44.13 4.64 19.71
C GLN A 247 -43.13 5.80 19.59
N ALA A 248 -41.94 5.59 20.16
CA ALA A 248 -40.77 6.44 20.01
C ALA A 248 -40.49 6.75 18.51
N PRO A 249 -39.90 7.92 18.18
CA PRO A 249 -39.69 8.31 16.79
C PRO A 249 -38.95 7.22 16.02
N SER A 250 -39.59 6.69 14.97
CA SER A 250 -38.98 5.68 14.10
C SER A 250 -37.76 6.30 13.41
N THR A 251 -36.58 5.88 13.85
CA THR A 251 -35.33 6.32 13.25
C THR A 251 -35.16 5.53 11.94
N GLY A 252 -35.10 6.22 10.80
CA GLY A 252 -34.94 5.60 9.48
C GLY A 252 -33.52 5.75 8.94
N LEU A 253 -33.12 4.91 7.98
CA LEU A 253 -31.87 5.07 7.23
C LEU A 253 -32.16 5.64 5.85
N TRP A 254 -31.26 6.49 5.35
CA TRP A 254 -31.40 7.14 4.05
C TRP A 254 -30.12 7.06 3.21
N SER A 255 -30.25 6.83 1.90
CA SER A 255 -29.15 6.83 0.94
C SER A 255 -29.37 7.83 -0.19
N GLU A 256 -28.30 8.52 -0.59
CA GLU A 256 -28.26 9.47 -1.70
C GLU A 256 -28.41 8.80 -3.08
N ALA A 257 -28.17 7.48 -3.16
CA ALA A 257 -28.25 6.70 -4.39
C ALA A 257 -29.24 5.54 -4.25
N PRO A 258 -29.75 4.96 -5.36
CA PRO A 258 -30.50 3.72 -5.33
C PRO A 258 -29.74 2.64 -4.57
N TRP A 259 -30.33 2.15 -3.47
CA TRP A 259 -29.72 1.15 -2.60
C TRP A 259 -29.89 -0.27 -3.16
N ALA A 260 -29.30 -0.51 -4.32
CA ALA A 260 -29.47 -1.74 -5.09
C ALA A 260 -28.26 -2.00 -5.99
N MET A 261 -28.01 -3.27 -6.30
CA MET A 261 -27.00 -3.68 -7.28
C MET A 261 -27.44 -3.24 -8.67
N ARG A 262 -26.61 -2.41 -9.33
CA ARG A 262 -26.88 -1.93 -10.68
C ARG A 262 -26.81 -3.07 -11.72
N PRO A 263 -27.48 -2.93 -12.88
CA PRO A 263 -27.19 -3.76 -14.04
C PRO A 263 -25.78 -3.51 -14.59
N SER A 264 -25.33 -4.40 -15.47
CA SER A 264 -24.05 -4.22 -16.18
C SER A 264 -23.96 -2.86 -16.89
N LEU A 265 -22.77 -2.29 -16.94
CA LEU A 265 -22.46 -0.99 -17.52
C LEU A 265 -22.73 -1.00 -19.02
N ALA A 266 -22.42 -2.10 -19.70
CA ALA A 266 -22.83 -2.31 -21.08
C ALA A 266 -24.34 -2.15 -21.25
N ARG A 267 -25.16 -2.74 -20.37
CA ARG A 267 -26.63 -2.65 -20.41
C ARG A 267 -27.16 -1.26 -20.06
N LEU A 268 -26.55 -0.59 -19.08
CA LEU A 268 -26.87 0.80 -18.74
C LEU A 268 -26.72 1.73 -19.97
N LEU A 269 -25.69 1.49 -20.77
CA LEU A 269 -25.34 2.31 -21.92
C LEU A 269 -26.08 1.89 -23.20
N SER A 270 -26.21 0.59 -23.47
CA SER A 270 -26.88 0.11 -24.69
C SER A 270 -28.39 0.24 -24.62
N GLN A 271 -29.00 0.00 -23.46
CA GLN A 271 -30.45 -0.06 -23.30
C GLN A 271 -30.92 0.79 -22.11
N PRO A 272 -30.74 2.12 -22.17
CA PRO A 272 -30.96 3.01 -21.02
C PRO A 272 -32.41 2.99 -20.47
N GLY A 273 -33.39 2.61 -21.29
CA GLY A 273 -34.80 2.45 -20.89
C GLY A 273 -35.14 1.15 -20.15
N HIS A 274 -34.24 0.17 -20.13
CA HIS A 274 -34.44 -1.17 -19.53
C HIS A 274 -33.39 -1.50 -18.47
N ALA A 275 -32.78 -0.46 -17.87
CA ALA A 275 -31.72 -0.57 -16.87
C ALA A 275 -32.26 -0.65 -15.44
N ARG A 276 -33.12 -1.64 -15.15
CA ARG A 276 -33.60 -1.91 -13.78
C ARG A 276 -32.49 -2.52 -12.93
N ALA A 277 -32.60 -2.36 -11.61
CA ALA A 277 -31.68 -2.97 -10.65
C ALA A 277 -31.63 -4.48 -10.85
N SER A 278 -30.43 -5.05 -10.79
CA SER A 278 -30.24 -6.50 -10.94
C SER A 278 -30.58 -7.25 -9.66
N ALA A 279 -30.32 -6.65 -8.50
CA ALA A 279 -30.71 -7.18 -7.20
C ALA A 279 -30.85 -6.06 -6.15
N GLN A 280 -31.57 -6.34 -5.07
CA GLN A 280 -31.75 -5.42 -3.93
C GLN A 280 -31.12 -6.01 -2.66
N ALA A 281 -30.79 -5.15 -1.69
CA ALA A 281 -30.41 -5.58 -0.36
C ALA A 281 -31.52 -6.45 0.26
N THR A 282 -31.11 -7.49 0.98
CA THR A 282 -32.00 -8.54 1.50
C THR A 282 -32.09 -8.56 3.04
N VAL A 283 -31.45 -7.59 3.71
CA VAL A 283 -31.58 -7.39 5.17
C VAL A 283 -33.04 -7.17 5.53
N ARG A 284 -33.52 -7.91 6.53
CA ARG A 284 -34.86 -7.76 7.10
C ARG A 284 -34.72 -7.10 8.47
N SER A 285 -35.24 -5.89 8.58
CA SER A 285 -35.13 -5.08 9.78
C SER A 285 -36.38 -4.20 9.93
N GLU A 286 -36.62 -3.72 11.16
CA GLU A 286 -37.62 -2.70 11.44
C GLU A 286 -37.20 -1.33 10.88
N VAL A 287 -35.92 -1.16 10.55
CA VAL A 287 -35.36 0.05 9.95
C VAL A 287 -35.30 -0.13 8.42
N ALA A 288 -36.17 0.57 7.69
CA ALA A 288 -36.14 0.59 6.23
C ALA A 288 -35.10 1.60 5.70
N VAL A 289 -34.31 1.20 4.70
CA VAL A 289 -33.46 2.13 3.94
C VAL A 289 -34.29 2.82 2.86
N GLN A 290 -34.48 4.12 3.02
CA GLN A 290 -35.06 4.97 1.98
C GLN A 290 -33.94 5.44 1.04
N ALA A 291 -34.16 5.36 -0.26
CA ALA A 291 -33.18 5.79 -1.25
C ALA A 291 -33.72 6.94 -2.10
N SER A 292 -32.84 7.86 -2.50
CA SER A 292 -33.15 8.87 -3.50
C SER A 292 -33.60 8.21 -4.80
N LYS A 293 -34.70 8.72 -5.38
CA LYS A 293 -35.19 8.34 -6.72
C LYS A 293 -34.66 9.29 -7.82
N GLY A 294 -33.79 10.23 -7.46
CA GLY A 294 -33.17 11.16 -8.40
C GLY A 294 -31.96 10.53 -9.12
N PRO A 295 -31.54 11.11 -10.25
CA PRO A 295 -30.31 10.72 -10.94
C PRO A 295 -29.11 10.90 -10.00
N SER A 296 -28.43 9.80 -9.71
CA SER A 296 -27.23 9.78 -8.85
C SER A 296 -26.19 8.83 -9.44
N ARG A 297 -24.93 8.94 -9.00
CA ARG A 297 -23.90 7.97 -9.36
C ARG A 297 -24.31 6.60 -8.81
N PRO A 298 -24.45 5.55 -9.65
CA PRO A 298 -24.82 4.23 -9.16
C PRO A 298 -23.72 3.65 -8.28
N LEU A 299 -24.12 2.96 -7.22
CA LEU A 299 -23.19 2.29 -6.32
C LEU A 299 -22.53 1.10 -7.03
N HIS A 300 -21.21 1.05 -7.00
CA HIS A 300 -20.42 -0.14 -7.32
C HIS A 300 -20.40 -1.06 -6.10
N ALA A 301 -21.49 -1.79 -5.89
CA ALA A 301 -21.62 -2.76 -4.81
C ALA A 301 -22.44 -3.99 -5.20
N SER A 302 -22.02 -5.12 -4.66
CA SER A 302 -22.77 -6.38 -4.60
C SER A 302 -23.88 -6.33 -3.53
N VAL A 303 -24.78 -7.32 -3.56
CA VAL A 303 -25.83 -7.46 -2.54
C VAL A 303 -25.24 -7.65 -1.14
N ASP A 304 -24.15 -8.39 -1.03
CA ASP A 304 -23.51 -8.68 0.26
C ASP A 304 -22.88 -7.43 0.87
N GLU A 305 -22.27 -6.57 0.04
CA GLU A 305 -21.71 -5.29 0.50
C GLU A 305 -22.81 -4.30 0.93
N LEU A 306 -23.92 -4.23 0.19
CA LEU A 306 -25.09 -3.44 0.58
C LEU A 306 -25.69 -3.94 1.90
N ASN A 307 -25.79 -5.26 2.07
CA ASN A 307 -26.27 -5.89 3.29
C ASN A 307 -25.34 -5.59 4.47
N ALA A 308 -24.01 -5.73 4.28
CA ALA A 308 -23.03 -5.45 5.32
C ALA A 308 -23.05 -3.97 5.74
N ALA A 309 -23.19 -3.04 4.79
CA ALA A 309 -23.29 -1.62 5.07
C ALA A 309 -24.56 -1.26 5.86
N GLN A 310 -25.68 -1.88 5.50
CA GLN A 310 -26.95 -1.71 6.21
C GLN A 310 -26.87 -2.28 7.64
N VAL A 311 -26.41 -3.52 7.81
CA VAL A 311 -26.20 -4.14 9.13
C VAL A 311 -25.23 -3.32 9.97
N PHE A 312 -24.15 -2.82 9.37
CA PHE A 312 -23.19 -1.96 10.05
C PHE A 312 -23.86 -0.73 10.66
N ALA A 313 -24.68 -0.02 9.88
CA ALA A 313 -25.38 1.18 10.34
C ALA A 313 -26.45 0.88 11.40
N GLU A 314 -27.26 -0.17 11.22
CA GLU A 314 -28.36 -0.52 12.12
C GLU A 314 -27.88 -1.00 13.49
N GLU A 315 -26.96 -1.97 13.52
CA GLU A 315 -26.46 -2.54 14.78
C GLU A 315 -25.58 -1.54 15.54
N SER A 316 -24.90 -0.68 14.80
CA SER A 316 -24.27 0.51 15.35
C SER A 316 -25.30 1.40 16.05
N LEU A 317 -26.38 1.78 15.36
CA LEU A 317 -27.40 2.67 15.93
C LEU A 317 -28.02 2.10 17.21
N TRP A 318 -28.32 0.79 17.25
CA TRP A 318 -28.80 0.11 18.45
C TRP A 318 -27.85 0.25 19.63
N HIS A 319 -26.55 0.07 19.40
CA HIS A 319 -25.52 0.23 20.43
C HIS A 319 -25.46 1.68 20.96
N GLU A 320 -25.50 2.67 20.07
CA GLU A 320 -25.52 4.09 20.46
C GLU A 320 -26.76 4.46 21.28
N GLN A 321 -27.93 3.91 20.92
CA GLN A 321 -29.18 4.15 21.66
C GLN A 321 -29.13 3.57 23.07
N ALA A 322 -28.56 2.38 23.24
CA ALA A 322 -28.40 1.76 24.55
C ALA A 322 -27.49 2.60 25.47
N LEU A 323 -26.32 3.02 24.95
CA LEU A 323 -25.41 3.88 25.69
C LEU A 323 -26.02 5.23 26.05
N ALA A 324 -26.80 5.84 25.14
CA ALA A 324 -27.49 7.10 25.41
C ALA A 324 -28.50 7.01 26.56
N GLN A 325 -28.95 5.80 26.89
CA GLN A 325 -29.92 5.51 27.93
C GLN A 325 -29.28 4.90 29.19
N GLY A 326 -27.95 4.78 29.21
CA GLY A 326 -27.18 4.26 30.34
C GLY A 326 -27.35 2.76 30.59
N GLU A 327 -27.72 2.01 29.56
CA GLU A 327 -28.01 0.57 29.62
C GLU A 327 -26.92 -0.25 28.93
N ASP A 328 -26.74 -1.51 29.34
CA ASP A 328 -25.80 -2.44 28.70
C ASP A 328 -26.22 -2.70 27.24
N PRO A 329 -25.37 -2.38 26.24
CA PRO A 329 -25.74 -2.52 24.83
C PRO A 329 -26.09 -3.93 24.38
N VAL A 330 -25.44 -4.94 24.96
CA VAL A 330 -25.69 -6.35 24.60
C VAL A 330 -27.05 -6.79 25.13
N ALA A 331 -27.33 -6.56 26.41
CA ALA A 331 -28.61 -6.86 27.04
C ALA A 331 -29.75 -6.06 26.39
N TRP A 332 -29.53 -4.78 26.07
CA TRP A 332 -30.49 -3.97 25.32
C TRP A 332 -30.84 -4.63 23.99
N ARG A 333 -29.82 -4.97 23.19
CA ARG A 333 -30.03 -5.53 21.85
C ARG A 333 -30.79 -6.86 21.93
N LEU A 334 -30.44 -7.74 22.86
CA LEU A 334 -31.11 -9.03 23.08
C LEU A 334 -32.59 -8.88 23.50
N ARG A 335 -32.95 -7.82 24.26
CA ARG A 335 -34.35 -7.55 24.63
C ARG A 335 -35.21 -7.08 23.45
N HIS A 336 -34.60 -6.47 22.45
CA HIS A 336 -35.27 -5.90 21.27
C HIS A 336 -35.14 -6.80 20.02
N MET A 337 -34.63 -8.03 20.15
CA MET A 337 -34.69 -9.02 19.07
C MET A 337 -36.05 -9.72 19.05
N PRO A 338 -36.61 -10.03 17.87
CA PRO A 338 -37.85 -10.79 17.77
C PRO A 338 -37.69 -12.20 18.36
N GLU A 339 -38.74 -12.69 19.01
CA GLU A 339 -38.75 -14.06 19.55
C GLU A 339 -38.60 -15.09 18.41
N GLY A 340 -37.68 -16.03 18.58
CA GLY A 340 -37.43 -17.07 17.58
C GLY A 340 -35.98 -17.56 17.55
N GLN A 341 -35.60 -18.18 16.43
CA GLN A 341 -34.29 -18.82 16.24
C GLN A 341 -33.13 -17.82 16.32
N GLY A 342 -33.31 -16.59 15.80
CA GLY A 342 -32.30 -15.53 15.86
C GLY A 342 -31.93 -15.10 17.28
N LEU A 343 -32.92 -14.90 18.16
CA LEU A 343 -32.67 -14.58 19.57
C LEU A 343 -32.02 -15.74 20.31
N ALA A 344 -32.41 -16.98 20.02
CA ALA A 344 -31.77 -18.17 20.59
C ALA A 344 -30.30 -18.28 20.18
N LEU A 345 -29.99 -18.07 18.89
CA LEU A 345 -28.63 -18.02 18.36
C LEU A 345 -27.80 -16.93 19.04
N ALA A 346 -28.32 -15.70 19.10
CA ALA A 346 -27.65 -14.56 19.72
C ALA A 346 -27.29 -14.82 21.19
N ARG A 347 -28.23 -15.38 21.98
CA ARG A 347 -27.98 -15.75 23.38
C ARG A 347 -26.87 -16.81 23.51
N GLN A 348 -26.83 -17.78 22.61
CA GLN A 348 -25.77 -18.80 22.62
C GLN A 348 -24.40 -18.21 22.26
N VAL A 349 -24.33 -17.34 21.25
CA VAL A 349 -23.10 -16.64 20.84
C VAL A 349 -22.57 -15.79 21.99
N VAL A 350 -23.43 -15.00 22.64
CA VAL A 350 -23.05 -14.17 23.81
C VAL A 350 -22.60 -15.03 24.99
N ALA A 351 -23.35 -16.08 25.34
CA ALA A 351 -22.98 -16.97 26.44
C ALA A 351 -21.64 -17.69 26.18
N ARG A 352 -21.37 -18.05 24.92
CA ARG A 352 -20.16 -18.76 24.52
C ARG A 352 -18.94 -17.84 24.40
N ALA A 353 -19.17 -16.54 24.22
CA ALA A 353 -18.13 -15.53 24.30
C ALA A 353 -17.62 -15.33 25.73
N ASP A 354 -18.41 -15.61 26.77
CA ASP A 354 -17.98 -15.44 28.16
C ASP A 354 -17.42 -14.02 28.39
N LEU A 355 -18.26 -13.02 28.09
CA LEU A 355 -17.88 -11.61 28.19
C LEU A 355 -17.53 -11.27 29.64
N PRO A 356 -16.36 -10.66 29.91
CA PRO A 356 -15.99 -10.26 31.27
C PRO A 356 -17.02 -9.26 31.80
N ALA A 357 -17.38 -9.36 33.09
CA ALA A 357 -18.16 -8.33 33.75
C ALA A 357 -17.41 -7.00 33.68
N ALA A 358 -18.12 -5.88 33.56
CA ALA A 358 -17.61 -4.54 33.25
C ALA A 358 -16.60 -3.93 34.26
N ASP A 359 -16.10 -4.70 35.22
CA ASP A 359 -15.17 -4.29 36.25
C ASP A 359 -14.07 -5.35 36.40
N ASP A 360 -12.89 -5.13 35.80
CA ASP A 360 -11.62 -5.57 36.40
C ASP A 360 -10.36 -4.92 35.78
N GLU A 361 -9.67 -4.19 36.66
CA GLU A 361 -8.25 -3.81 36.73
C GLU A 361 -7.59 -2.91 35.67
N ASP A 362 -7.39 -1.65 36.09
CA ASP A 362 -6.28 -0.77 35.71
C ASP A 362 -4.92 -1.49 35.96
N VAL A 363 -4.32 -2.07 34.92
CA VAL A 363 -2.92 -2.53 34.99
C VAL A 363 -1.99 -1.32 34.84
N PRO A 364 -1.18 -0.96 35.85
CA PRO A 364 -0.27 0.16 35.77
C PRO A 364 0.97 -0.23 34.95
N GLY A 365 0.90 -0.01 33.64
CA GLY A 365 2.02 -0.19 32.72
C GLY A 365 1.61 0.06 31.26
N ILE A 366 1.71 1.30 30.79
CA ILE A 366 1.64 1.70 29.35
C ILE A 366 0.38 1.17 28.58
N GLY A 367 -0.72 0.89 29.29
CA GLY A 367 -2.13 1.18 28.93
C GLY A 367 -2.70 0.79 27.56
N THR A 368 -2.77 -0.50 27.23
CA THR A 368 -3.67 -1.03 26.17
C THR A 368 -5.11 -1.07 26.70
N LEU A 369 -6.06 -0.51 25.94
CA LEU A 369 -7.50 -0.54 26.26
C LEU A 369 -8.15 -1.79 25.66
N ARG A 370 -9.13 -2.39 26.34
CA ARG A 370 -9.86 -3.57 25.87
C ARG A 370 -11.35 -3.32 25.88
N GLY A 371 -12.06 -3.91 24.92
CA GLY A 371 -13.52 -3.83 24.88
C GLY A 371 -14.12 -4.93 24.01
N ALA A 372 -15.42 -5.14 24.19
CA ALA A 372 -16.19 -6.16 23.49
C ALA A 372 -17.44 -5.57 22.83
N GLY A 373 -17.85 -6.15 21.72
CA GLY A 373 -18.97 -5.64 20.94
C GLY A 373 -19.79 -6.77 20.34
N PHE A 374 -21.12 -6.59 20.39
CA PHE A 374 -22.10 -7.51 19.83
C PHE A 374 -22.81 -6.87 18.62
N ALA A 375 -23.15 -7.70 17.63
CA ALA A 375 -24.02 -7.34 16.52
C ALA A 375 -24.72 -8.57 15.95
N ALA A 376 -25.91 -8.40 15.39
CA ALA A 376 -26.65 -9.45 14.70
C ALA A 376 -27.20 -8.99 13.34
N ALA A 377 -27.43 -9.95 12.44
CA ALA A 377 -28.04 -9.72 11.13
C ALA A 377 -29.15 -10.73 10.87
N GLN A 378 -30.17 -10.28 10.14
CA GLN A 378 -31.23 -11.10 9.59
C GLN A 378 -31.35 -10.83 8.10
N VAL A 379 -31.24 -11.86 7.27
CA VAL A 379 -31.36 -11.73 5.82
C VAL A 379 -32.38 -12.72 5.27
N GLN A 380 -33.10 -12.29 4.24
CA GLN A 380 -33.98 -13.16 3.46
C GLN A 380 -33.18 -13.80 2.32
N CYS A 381 -33.15 -15.12 2.26
CA CYS A 381 -32.48 -15.88 1.21
C CYS A 381 -33.45 -16.86 0.54
N MET A 382 -33.02 -17.51 -0.53
CA MET A 382 -33.74 -18.65 -1.11
C MET A 382 -32.92 -19.91 -1.05
N ASP A 383 -33.57 -21.06 -0.84
CA ASP A 383 -32.89 -22.36 -0.85
C ASP A 383 -32.80 -22.94 -2.27
N GLU A 384 -32.07 -24.05 -2.44
CA GLU A 384 -31.87 -24.74 -3.73
C GLU A 384 -33.18 -25.14 -4.43
N ALA A 385 -34.27 -25.30 -3.67
CA ALA A 385 -35.60 -25.63 -4.19
C ALA A 385 -36.43 -24.39 -4.57
N GLY A 386 -35.89 -23.18 -4.36
CA GLY A 386 -36.58 -21.94 -4.65
C GLY A 386 -37.57 -21.51 -3.57
N ALA A 387 -37.47 -22.04 -2.34
CA ALA A 387 -38.28 -21.58 -1.21
C ALA A 387 -37.58 -20.45 -0.45
N THR A 388 -38.34 -19.43 -0.07
CA THR A 388 -37.84 -18.31 0.77
C THR A 388 -37.52 -18.80 2.18
N ARG A 389 -36.32 -18.47 2.68
CA ARG A 389 -35.87 -18.74 4.05
C ARG A 389 -35.31 -17.48 4.71
N MET A 390 -35.38 -17.44 6.03
CA MET A 390 -34.71 -16.45 6.85
C MET A 390 -33.44 -17.05 7.41
N VAL A 391 -32.34 -16.31 7.32
CA VAL A 391 -31.02 -16.71 7.86
C VAL A 391 -30.57 -15.62 8.84
N TRP A 392 -30.04 -16.07 9.96
CA TRP A 392 -29.57 -15.26 11.06
C TRP A 392 -28.06 -15.41 11.22
N SER A 393 -27.40 -14.30 11.58
CA SER A 393 -26.02 -14.30 12.04
C SER A 393 -25.87 -13.43 13.28
N ALA A 394 -25.01 -13.84 14.20
CA ALA A 394 -24.67 -13.07 15.39
C ALA A 394 -23.16 -13.13 15.66
N TRP A 395 -22.57 -12.00 16.07
CA TRP A 395 -21.15 -11.88 16.36
C TRP A 395 -20.91 -11.24 17.72
N VAL A 396 -19.88 -11.73 18.39
CA VAL A 396 -19.16 -11.03 19.46
C VAL A 396 -17.71 -10.88 19.03
N ALA A 397 -17.21 -9.65 19.04
CA ALA A 397 -15.81 -9.32 18.78
C ALA A 397 -15.18 -8.69 20.03
N GLU A 398 -13.92 -9.03 20.28
CA GLU A 398 -13.09 -8.38 21.31
C GLU A 398 -11.90 -7.70 20.66
N VAL A 399 -11.59 -6.50 21.14
CA VAL A 399 -10.50 -5.69 20.61
C VAL A 399 -9.57 -5.22 21.71
N ALA A 400 -8.30 -5.06 21.35
CA ALA A 400 -7.28 -4.35 22.11
C ALA A 400 -6.86 -3.10 21.32
N VAL A 401 -6.85 -1.94 21.98
CA VAL A 401 -6.52 -0.64 21.36
C VAL A 401 -5.31 -0.03 22.05
N GLN A 402 -4.32 0.38 21.26
CA GLN A 402 -3.14 1.11 21.72
C GLN A 402 -3.37 2.63 21.60
N PRO A 403 -3.50 3.39 22.72
CA PRO A 403 -3.92 4.79 22.65
C PRO A 403 -2.92 5.75 21.99
N GLN A 404 -1.63 5.41 21.95
CA GLN A 404 -0.58 6.25 21.40
C GLN A 404 -0.54 6.18 19.87
N THR A 405 -0.80 5.00 19.31
CA THR A 405 -0.74 4.72 17.87
C THR A 405 -2.12 4.66 17.23
N GLY A 406 -3.18 4.52 18.03
CA GLY A 406 -4.54 4.24 17.55
C GLY A 406 -4.70 2.83 16.97
N ARG A 407 -3.68 1.97 17.09
CA ARG A 407 -3.70 0.61 16.55
C ARG A 407 -4.76 -0.22 17.28
N VAL A 408 -5.62 -0.87 16.51
CA VAL A 408 -6.64 -1.81 16.99
C VAL A 408 -6.22 -3.22 16.59
N GLU A 409 -6.35 -4.17 17.50
CA GLU A 409 -6.15 -5.59 17.27
C GLU A 409 -7.40 -6.35 17.70
N VAL A 410 -7.99 -7.15 16.80
CA VAL A 410 -9.08 -8.07 17.17
C VAL A 410 -8.47 -9.29 17.86
N THR A 411 -8.71 -9.43 19.15
CA THR A 411 -8.13 -10.51 19.99
C THR A 411 -8.98 -11.77 19.96
N ARG A 412 -10.30 -11.63 19.80
CA ARG A 412 -11.24 -12.76 19.80
C ARG A 412 -12.48 -12.47 18.97
N VAL A 413 -13.00 -13.50 18.32
CA VAL A 413 -14.26 -13.47 17.56
C VAL A 413 -15.02 -14.76 17.84
N VAL A 414 -16.30 -14.62 18.16
CA VAL A 414 -17.28 -15.71 18.27
C VAL A 414 -18.42 -15.35 17.34
N ALA A 415 -18.66 -16.21 16.34
CA ALA A 415 -19.66 -15.99 15.31
C ALA A 415 -20.63 -17.17 15.30
N GLY A 416 -21.92 -16.90 15.18
CA GLY A 416 -22.95 -17.93 15.02
C GLY A 416 -23.83 -17.68 13.80
N HIS A 417 -24.30 -18.74 13.17
CA HIS A 417 -25.21 -18.71 12.03
C HIS A 417 -26.13 -19.96 12.00
N ASP A 418 -27.26 -19.87 11.30
CA ASP A 418 -28.32 -20.89 11.27
C ASP A 418 -28.44 -21.67 9.93
N SER A 419 -27.37 -21.70 9.13
CA SER A 419 -27.43 -22.14 7.73
C SER A 419 -26.91 -23.56 7.45
N GLN A 420 -27.49 -24.24 6.44
CA GLN A 420 -27.48 -25.71 6.26
C GLN A 420 -26.21 -26.39 5.70
N GLN A 421 -25.21 -25.73 5.13
CA GLN A 421 -24.02 -26.46 4.61
C GLN A 421 -23.05 -26.82 5.73
N LEU A 422 -23.34 -27.93 6.41
CA LEU A 422 -22.35 -28.87 6.93
C LEU A 422 -22.93 -30.27 7.20
N GLN A 423 -24.22 -30.52 6.91
CA GLN A 423 -24.79 -31.88 6.99
C GLN A 423 -25.35 -32.33 5.63
N PRO A 424 -24.94 -33.51 5.12
CA PRO A 424 -25.63 -34.13 4.00
C PRO A 424 -27.07 -34.43 4.43
N ALA A 425 -28.01 -34.03 3.57
CA ALA A 425 -29.45 -34.05 3.78
C ALA A 425 -29.97 -35.31 4.49
N GLN A 426 -30.21 -35.23 5.80
CA GLN A 426 -31.15 -36.08 6.52
C GLN A 426 -31.85 -35.25 7.60
N SER A 427 -33.15 -35.06 7.41
CA SER A 427 -34.28 -34.82 8.34
C SER A 427 -34.04 -34.57 9.85
N ALA A 428 -33.01 -33.83 10.25
CA ALA A 428 -32.79 -33.40 11.64
C ALA A 428 -33.08 -31.90 11.79
N PRO A 429 -33.58 -31.44 12.96
CA PRO A 429 -33.75 -30.01 13.24
C PRO A 429 -32.40 -29.29 13.09
N VAL A 430 -32.40 -28.20 12.32
CA VAL A 430 -31.21 -27.38 12.04
C VAL A 430 -30.74 -26.75 13.36
N LEU A 431 -29.64 -27.26 13.91
CA LEU A 431 -29.01 -26.67 15.08
C LEU A 431 -28.14 -25.49 14.62
N PRO A 432 -28.15 -24.35 15.34
CA PRO A 432 -27.25 -23.24 15.06
C PRO A 432 -25.78 -23.67 15.15
N GLN A 433 -24.97 -23.26 14.19
CA GLN A 433 -23.53 -23.49 14.19
C GLN A 433 -22.82 -22.27 14.78
N ILE A 434 -21.92 -22.51 15.73
CA ILE A 434 -21.13 -21.47 16.40
C ILE A 434 -19.65 -21.75 16.15
N GLU A 435 -18.99 -20.81 15.49
CA GLU A 435 -17.56 -20.81 15.24
C GLU A 435 -16.85 -19.92 16.27
N GLN A 436 -15.72 -20.40 16.77
CA GLN A 436 -14.84 -19.63 17.66
C GLN A 436 -13.45 -19.54 17.05
N GLN A 437 -12.95 -18.31 16.86
CA GLN A 437 -11.56 -18.02 16.53
C GLN A 437 -10.95 -18.90 15.42
N THR A 438 -11.60 -18.95 14.26
CA THR A 438 -11.01 -19.57 13.07
C THR A 438 -10.06 -18.59 12.36
N PRO A 439 -9.00 -19.06 11.67
CA PRO A 439 -8.10 -18.20 10.90
C PRO A 439 -8.83 -17.34 9.86
N TRP A 440 -9.91 -17.85 9.28
CA TRP A 440 -10.70 -17.16 8.27
C TRP A 440 -11.54 -16.01 8.86
N LEU A 441 -12.17 -16.19 10.03
CA LEU A 441 -12.91 -15.13 10.74
C LEU A 441 -11.98 -13.98 11.14
N LEU A 442 -10.79 -14.30 11.67
CA LEU A 442 -9.78 -13.31 12.03
C LEU A 442 -9.24 -12.58 10.81
N ALA A 443 -9.04 -13.28 9.68
CA ALA A 443 -8.64 -12.63 8.43
C ALA A 443 -9.70 -11.63 7.93
N ASN A 444 -10.99 -11.99 7.98
CA ASN A 444 -12.08 -11.07 7.63
C ASN A 444 -12.23 -9.90 8.60
N ALA A 445 -12.10 -10.13 9.90
CA ALA A 445 -12.10 -9.07 10.91
C ALA A 445 -10.96 -8.07 10.70
N ARG A 446 -9.76 -8.57 10.35
CA ARG A 446 -8.60 -7.72 10.05
C ARG A 446 -8.79 -6.86 8.80
N ARG A 447 -9.55 -7.33 7.79
CA ARG A 447 -9.88 -6.52 6.59
C ARG A 447 -10.69 -5.26 6.93
N LEU A 448 -11.46 -5.30 8.02
CA LEU A 448 -12.23 -4.16 8.52
C LEU A 448 -11.38 -3.18 9.35
N LEU A 449 -10.15 -3.57 9.70
CA LEU A 449 -9.14 -2.72 10.32
C LEU A 449 -8.17 -2.23 9.24
N ALA A 450 -8.65 -1.35 8.36
CA ALA A 450 -7.78 -0.63 7.43
C ALA A 450 -7.65 0.81 7.91
N GLY A 451 -6.62 1.06 8.71
CA GLY A 451 -6.10 2.42 8.84
C GLY A 451 -5.37 2.81 7.55
N PRO A 452 -5.16 4.11 7.29
CA PRO A 452 -4.03 4.51 6.45
C PRO A 452 -2.79 3.78 6.99
N PRO A 453 -1.88 3.33 6.10
CA PRO A 453 -0.67 2.67 6.55
C PRO A 453 -0.06 3.54 7.64
N ALA A 454 0.14 2.95 8.82
CA ALA A 454 0.94 3.60 9.84
C ALA A 454 2.28 4.00 9.20
N PHE A 455 2.96 5.01 9.74
CA PHE A 455 4.24 5.44 9.17
C PHE A 455 5.28 4.29 9.07
N ASP A 456 5.06 3.17 9.76
CA ASP A 456 5.86 1.96 9.74
C ASP A 456 5.19 0.78 9.00
N ASP A 457 4.14 0.99 8.21
CA ASP A 457 3.52 -0.07 7.41
C ASP A 457 4.23 -0.25 6.06
N TRP A 458 4.52 -1.50 5.73
CA TRP A 458 5.28 -1.88 4.54
C TRP A 458 4.29 -2.50 3.54
N THR A 459 3.58 -1.63 2.83
CA THR A 459 2.62 -2.03 1.80
C THR A 459 3.35 -2.15 0.46
N ARG A 460 3.52 -3.38 -0.04
CA ARG A 460 4.04 -3.59 -1.40
C ARG A 460 3.03 -3.02 -2.41
N PRO A 461 3.47 -2.24 -3.42
CA PRO A 461 2.67 -2.06 -4.62
C PRO A 461 2.73 -3.41 -5.34
N GLY A 462 1.64 -4.17 -5.27
CA GLY A 462 1.53 -5.49 -5.90
C GLY A 462 1.53 -6.71 -4.96
N ALA A 463 1.49 -6.54 -3.64
CA ALA A 463 1.21 -7.64 -2.70
C ALA A 463 -0.30 -7.94 -2.56
N ASN A 464 -0.97 -7.99 -3.70
CA ASN A 464 -2.05 -8.93 -3.92
C ASN A 464 -1.67 -9.88 -5.06
N ALA A 465 -0.41 -10.31 -5.21
CA ALA A 465 -0.07 -11.36 -6.17
C ALA A 465 1.08 -12.28 -5.72
N VAL A 466 0.68 -13.55 -5.56
CA VAL A 466 1.37 -14.81 -5.83
C VAL A 466 2.20 -15.49 -4.70
N ASP A 467 1.72 -16.71 -4.39
CA ASP A 467 2.33 -17.88 -3.74
C ASP A 467 2.41 -18.02 -2.22
N GLU A 468 1.44 -18.78 -1.67
CA GLU A 468 1.74 -19.87 -0.73
C GLU A 468 0.97 -21.15 -1.16
N HIS A 469 1.69 -22.14 -1.71
CA HIS A 469 1.20 -23.52 -1.87
C HIS A 469 2.09 -24.46 -1.05
N GLY A 470 1.45 -25.32 -0.25
CA GLY A 470 2.07 -26.53 0.29
C GLY A 470 1.27 -27.20 1.40
N GLY A 471 0.36 -28.14 1.05
CA GLY A 471 -0.42 -28.91 2.03
C GLY A 471 -1.27 -30.04 1.46
N THR A 472 -0.59 -31.11 1.02
CA THR A 472 -1.00 -32.50 0.75
C THR A 472 -2.44 -33.01 1.05
N LEU A 473 -3.13 -33.39 -0.04
CA LEU A 473 -3.99 -34.58 -0.32
C LEU A 473 -4.66 -35.40 0.82
N SER A 474 -5.98 -35.56 0.74
CA SER A 474 -6.67 -36.87 0.77
C SER A 474 -8.08 -36.80 0.12
N ARG A 475 -8.54 -37.94 -0.38
CA ARG A 475 -9.44 -38.19 -1.53
C ARG A 475 -10.76 -38.83 -1.07
N HIS A 476 -11.90 -38.58 -1.75
CA HIS A 476 -13.04 -39.51 -2.04
C HIS A 476 -14.19 -38.70 -2.72
N GLU A 477 -14.47 -38.89 -4.02
CA GLU A 477 -15.51 -39.76 -4.66
C GLU A 477 -16.98 -39.36 -4.34
N GLY A 478 -17.66 -38.63 -5.24
CA GLY A 478 -18.69 -39.14 -6.17
C GLY A 478 -20.08 -38.59 -5.77
N GLN A 479 -21.14 -38.40 -6.56
CA GLN A 479 -21.49 -38.60 -7.96
C GLN A 479 -22.93 -38.03 -8.19
N LYS A 480 -23.19 -37.35 -9.34
CA LYS A 480 -24.46 -37.23 -10.13
C LYS A 480 -25.78 -36.64 -9.55
N GLY A 481 -26.35 -35.67 -10.28
CA GLY A 481 -27.63 -35.90 -11.01
C GLY A 481 -28.78 -34.85 -10.93
N LEU A 482 -28.97 -34.09 -12.03
CA LEU A 482 -30.23 -33.80 -12.76
C LEU A 482 -31.40 -32.94 -12.20
N SER A 483 -31.54 -31.74 -12.82
CA SER A 483 -32.67 -31.26 -13.67
C SER A 483 -33.92 -30.52 -13.10
N ARG A 484 -34.10 -29.28 -13.61
CA ARG A 484 -35.32 -28.57 -14.12
C ARG A 484 -36.48 -28.17 -13.18
N ASN A 485 -36.70 -26.85 -13.02
CA ASN A 485 -37.77 -26.06 -13.71
C ASN A 485 -37.83 -24.59 -13.21
N ALA A 486 -38.15 -23.66 -14.11
CA ALA A 486 -38.32 -22.21 -13.88
C ALA A 486 -39.80 -21.81 -13.86
N PRO A 487 -40.13 -20.64 -13.27
CA PRO A 487 -40.94 -19.63 -13.97
C PRO A 487 -40.43 -18.17 -13.80
N ALA A 488 -41.08 -17.27 -14.54
CA ALA A 488 -40.61 -16.00 -15.08
C ALA A 488 -40.93 -14.73 -14.26
N ASP A 489 -40.26 -13.64 -14.66
CA ASP A 489 -40.50 -12.21 -14.42
C ASP A 489 -40.61 -11.73 -12.96
N GLY A 490 -39.48 -11.25 -12.43
CA GLY A 490 -39.41 -10.49 -11.18
C GLY A 490 -38.04 -9.85 -10.99
N VAL A 491 -38.00 -8.68 -10.34
CA VAL A 491 -36.76 -8.15 -9.75
C VAL A 491 -36.17 -9.26 -8.86
N VAL A 492 -34.92 -9.63 -9.08
CA VAL A 492 -34.30 -10.73 -8.33
C VAL A 492 -34.07 -10.26 -6.89
N THR A 493 -34.89 -10.73 -5.97
CA THR A 493 -34.73 -10.51 -4.52
C THR A 493 -33.91 -11.63 -3.86
N GLN A 494 -33.20 -12.45 -4.64
CA GLN A 494 -32.78 -13.78 -4.20
C GLN A 494 -31.26 -13.91 -4.18
N GLY A 495 -30.68 -13.72 -3.00
CA GLY A 495 -29.39 -14.31 -2.67
C GLY A 495 -29.62 -15.78 -2.28
N GLN A 496 -29.13 -16.72 -3.08
CA GLN A 496 -28.56 -17.93 -2.50
C GLN A 496 -27.17 -17.49 -2.07
N LEU A 497 -26.97 -17.31 -0.76
CA LEU A 497 -25.65 -16.96 -0.27
C LEU A 497 -24.79 -18.22 -0.35
N GLY A 498 -23.69 -18.15 -1.10
CA GLY A 498 -22.50 -18.91 -0.75
C GLY A 498 -22.22 -18.61 0.72
N LEU A 499 -22.24 -19.65 1.56
CA LEU A 499 -22.50 -19.56 3.00
C LEU A 499 -21.41 -18.84 3.82
N ASP A 500 -20.38 -18.32 3.15
CA ASP A 500 -19.28 -17.56 3.74
C ASP A 500 -19.65 -16.07 3.95
N GLY A 501 -20.60 -15.52 3.17
CA GLY A 501 -20.94 -14.07 3.20
C GLY A 501 -21.81 -13.65 4.39
N VAL A 502 -22.89 -14.41 4.69
CA VAL A 502 -23.85 -14.07 5.76
C VAL A 502 -23.19 -14.01 7.12
N VAL A 503 -22.30 -14.96 7.38
CA VAL A 503 -21.58 -15.05 8.64
C VAL A 503 -20.87 -13.74 8.91
N THR A 504 -20.26 -13.09 7.91
CA THR A 504 -19.46 -11.89 8.13
C THR A 504 -20.23 -10.57 8.20
N LEU A 505 -21.55 -10.56 7.91
CA LEU A 505 -22.34 -9.31 7.86
C LEU A 505 -22.27 -8.48 9.16
N PRO A 506 -22.37 -9.06 10.37
CA PRO A 506 -22.33 -8.27 11.60
C PRO A 506 -20.91 -7.83 12.02
N ALA A 507 -19.86 -8.28 11.32
CA ALA A 507 -18.48 -8.12 11.76
C ALA A 507 -18.06 -6.65 11.95
N ALA A 508 -18.40 -5.77 11.00
CA ALA A 508 -18.07 -4.34 11.09
C ALA A 508 -18.73 -3.69 12.32
N ALA A 509 -20.02 -3.96 12.55
CA ALA A 509 -20.73 -3.42 13.70
C ALA A 509 -20.17 -3.98 15.02
N ALA A 510 -19.91 -5.28 15.10
CA ALA A 510 -19.36 -5.90 16.30
C ALA A 510 -17.99 -5.29 16.66
N ILE A 511 -17.11 -5.08 15.69
CA ILE A 511 -15.80 -4.46 15.90
C ILE A 511 -15.95 -2.97 16.28
N ALA A 512 -16.81 -2.21 15.61
CA ALA A 512 -17.04 -0.80 15.96
C ALA A 512 -17.59 -0.63 17.38
N ASN A 513 -18.53 -1.49 17.76
CA ASN A 513 -19.11 -1.55 19.09
C ASN A 513 -18.02 -1.90 20.13
N ALA A 514 -17.13 -2.85 19.82
CA ALA A 514 -16.01 -3.21 20.69
C ALA A 514 -14.99 -2.08 20.85
N ILE A 515 -14.69 -1.33 19.77
CA ILE A 515 -13.80 -0.16 19.84
C ILE A 515 -14.45 0.94 20.71
N GLN A 516 -15.75 1.19 20.55
CA GLN A 516 -16.46 2.17 21.36
C GLN A 516 -16.52 1.77 22.83
N ASP A 517 -16.73 0.49 23.12
CA ASP A 517 -16.67 -0.07 24.48
C ASP A 517 -15.26 0.14 25.09
N ALA A 518 -14.20 -0.19 24.34
CA ALA A 518 -12.82 -0.06 24.80
C ALA A 518 -12.37 1.40 25.03
N THR A 519 -12.83 2.34 24.21
CA THR A 519 -12.23 3.69 24.11
C THR A 519 -13.19 4.82 24.44
N GLY A 520 -14.49 4.53 24.47
CA GLY A 520 -15.56 5.53 24.47
C GLY A 520 -15.58 6.42 23.21
N VAL A 521 -14.87 6.04 22.14
CA VAL A 521 -14.83 6.75 20.85
C VAL A 521 -15.63 5.94 19.83
N ARG A 522 -16.56 6.61 19.15
CA ARG A 522 -17.42 5.99 18.15
C ARG A 522 -16.91 6.21 16.74
N LEU A 523 -16.49 5.13 16.09
CA LEU A 523 -16.13 5.12 14.67
C LEU A 523 -17.35 4.71 13.84
N ARG A 524 -17.78 5.61 12.94
CA ARG A 524 -18.94 5.38 12.04
C ARG A 524 -18.52 5.11 10.59
N GLN A 525 -17.22 4.98 10.36
CA GLN A 525 -16.62 4.72 9.05
C GLN A 525 -15.76 3.47 9.16
N ALA A 526 -16.08 2.47 8.35
CA ALA A 526 -15.31 1.24 8.19
C ALA A 526 -14.72 1.21 6.76
N PRO A 527 -13.45 0.83 6.57
CA PRO A 527 -12.56 0.26 7.58
C PRO A 527 -12.13 1.28 8.66
N PHE A 528 -11.86 0.78 9.86
CA PHE A 528 -11.66 1.62 11.04
C PHE A 528 -10.29 2.29 11.02
N ASP A 529 -10.30 3.60 10.78
CA ASP A 529 -9.09 4.42 10.66
C ASP A 529 -8.39 4.56 12.02
N THR A 530 -7.17 4.01 12.11
CA THR A 530 -6.32 4.09 13.29
C THR A 530 -5.91 5.52 13.63
N GLU A 531 -5.72 6.38 12.62
CA GLU A 531 -5.38 7.78 12.80
C GLU A 531 -6.58 8.57 13.34
N GLN A 532 -7.78 8.33 12.80
CA GLN A 532 -9.01 8.93 13.34
C GLN A 532 -9.21 8.57 14.82
N LEU A 533 -8.98 7.31 15.19
CA LEU A 533 -9.05 6.84 16.57
C LEU A 533 -7.96 7.48 17.45
N ARG A 534 -6.72 7.54 16.96
CA ARG A 534 -5.58 8.16 17.65
C ARG A 534 -5.84 9.64 17.94
N LEU A 535 -6.32 10.40 16.95
CA LEU A 535 -6.64 11.82 17.08
C LEU A 535 -7.76 12.05 18.11
N ALA A 536 -8.82 11.23 18.06
CA ALA A 536 -9.92 11.30 19.02
C ALA A 536 -9.45 11.01 20.46
N LEU A 537 -8.55 10.04 20.65
CA LEU A 537 -7.96 9.71 21.96
C LEU A 537 -6.98 10.79 22.46
N ALA A 538 -6.21 11.42 21.56
CA ALA A 538 -5.28 12.50 21.89
C ALA A 538 -6.01 13.75 22.41
N GLY A 539 -7.14 14.12 21.80
CA GLY A 539 -7.96 15.26 22.21
C GLY A 539 -8.49 15.15 23.65
N ARG A 540 -8.76 13.93 24.14
CA ARG A 540 -9.21 13.68 25.53
C ARG A 540 -8.08 13.78 26.56
N ARG A 541 -6.83 13.47 26.20
CA ARG A 541 -5.68 13.58 27.13
C ARG A 541 -5.29 15.03 27.46
N ALA A 542 -5.67 15.99 26.61
CA ALA A 542 -5.39 17.41 26.83
C ALA A 542 -6.21 18.06 27.97
N GLY A 543 -7.22 17.36 28.53
CA GLY A 543 -8.14 17.90 29.55
C GLY A 543 -7.82 17.56 31.01
N ARG A 544 -6.69 16.92 31.33
CA ARG A 544 -6.36 16.55 32.73
C ARG A 544 -5.46 17.62 33.37
N PRO A 545 -5.95 18.46 34.30
CA PRO A 545 -5.10 19.41 35.00
C PRO A 545 -4.08 18.65 35.86
N ARG A 546 -2.79 18.87 35.57
CA ARG A 546 -1.70 18.39 36.42
C ARG A 546 -1.68 19.24 37.70
N ASN A 547 -2.06 18.61 38.82
CA ASN A 547 -2.12 19.25 40.13
C ASN A 547 -0.70 19.56 40.65
N PRO A 548 -0.31 20.84 40.89
CA PRO A 548 1.08 21.22 41.16
C PRO A 548 1.38 21.41 42.65
N LEU A 549 0.92 20.52 43.53
CA LEU A 549 1.20 20.63 44.97
C LEU A 549 1.33 19.25 45.65
N ALA A 550 2.51 18.66 45.54
CA ALA A 550 3.01 17.66 46.50
C ALA A 550 4.53 17.50 46.34
N ARG A 551 5.33 18.44 46.87
CA ARG A 551 6.79 18.24 46.90
C ARG A 551 7.54 19.12 47.91
N SER A 552 7.68 18.62 49.12
CA SER A 552 8.74 19.05 50.04
C SER A 552 9.21 17.89 50.92
N TRP A 553 9.83 16.88 50.29
CA TRP A 553 10.87 15.99 50.88
C TRP A 553 11.44 14.98 49.87
N GLY A 554 10.76 14.74 48.74
CA GLY A 554 11.21 13.82 47.68
C GLY A 554 12.37 14.28 46.79
N TRP A 555 12.93 15.48 47.00
CA TRP A 555 14.00 16.02 46.14
C TRP A 555 15.39 15.42 46.42
N LEU A 556 15.65 14.98 47.65
CA LEU A 556 16.94 14.37 48.02
C LEU A 556 17.02 12.88 47.61
N ALA A 557 15.93 12.13 47.76
CA ALA A 557 15.84 10.75 47.26
C ALA A 557 15.80 10.69 45.72
N ALA A 558 15.09 11.62 45.06
CA ALA A 558 15.11 11.75 43.61
C ALA A 558 16.47 12.26 43.08
N GLY A 559 17.18 13.08 43.85
CA GLY A 559 18.54 13.52 43.53
C GLY A 559 19.54 12.37 43.56
N MET A 560 19.53 11.55 44.61
CA MET A 560 20.41 10.37 44.69
C MET A 560 20.02 9.27 43.71
N ALA A 561 18.71 9.02 43.50
CA ALA A 561 18.25 8.09 42.46
C ALA A 561 18.57 8.60 41.05
N GLY A 562 18.52 9.92 40.82
CA GLY A 562 18.93 10.55 39.57
C GLY A 562 20.43 10.42 39.31
N VAL A 563 21.27 10.63 40.33
CA VAL A 563 22.73 10.45 40.21
C VAL A 563 23.11 8.98 40.04
N ALA A 564 22.46 8.06 40.78
CA ALA A 564 22.66 6.62 40.60
C ALA A 564 22.21 6.14 39.20
N GLY A 565 21.06 6.63 38.72
CA GLY A 565 20.58 6.37 37.37
C GLY A 565 21.52 6.91 36.29
N MET A 566 22.09 8.09 36.51
CA MET A 566 23.08 8.69 35.60
C MET A 566 24.42 7.95 35.63
N ALA A 567 24.87 7.49 36.81
CA ALA A 567 26.08 6.67 36.95
C ALA A 567 25.92 5.29 36.27
N VAL A 568 24.73 4.67 36.36
CA VAL A 568 24.41 3.43 35.63
C VAL A 568 24.31 3.69 34.13
N ALA A 569 23.71 4.79 33.69
CA ALA A 569 23.60 5.17 32.28
C ALA A 569 24.98 5.41 31.64
N LEU A 570 25.88 6.11 32.35
CA LEU A 570 27.25 6.41 31.93
C LEU A 570 28.23 5.25 32.13
N TRP A 571 27.79 4.15 32.74
CA TRP A 571 28.66 3.02 33.02
C TRP A 571 29.19 2.39 31.71
N PRO A 572 30.51 2.29 31.54
CA PRO A 572 31.13 1.96 30.25
C PRO A 572 30.85 0.53 29.74
N MET A 573 30.57 -0.41 30.65
CA MET A 573 30.27 -1.81 30.33
C MET A 573 28.92 -2.26 30.90
N LYS A 574 27.91 -2.42 30.05
CA LYS A 574 26.59 -2.92 30.47
C LYS A 574 26.67 -4.41 30.83
N PRO A 575 25.75 -4.95 31.64
CA PRO A 575 25.71 -6.40 31.87
C PRO A 575 25.47 -7.15 30.55
N ALA A 576 26.17 -8.27 30.37
CA ALA A 576 25.93 -9.17 29.26
C ALA A 576 24.51 -9.75 29.34
N LEU A 577 23.79 -9.80 28.22
CA LEU A 577 22.50 -10.48 28.14
C LEU A 577 22.72 -11.96 27.83
N PRO A 578 21.90 -12.89 28.35
CA PRO A 578 22.13 -14.30 28.10
C PRO A 578 22.00 -14.64 26.60
N LEU A 579 22.91 -15.51 26.13
CA LEU A 579 22.78 -16.16 24.83
C LEU A 579 21.69 -17.23 24.92
N THR A 580 20.83 -17.31 23.92
CA THR A 580 19.72 -18.27 23.81
C THR A 580 19.96 -19.26 22.68
N ALA A 581 19.00 -20.14 22.40
CA ALA A 581 19.00 -21.01 21.23
C ALA A 581 18.59 -20.30 19.93
N GLY A 582 18.47 -18.96 19.94
CA GLY A 582 17.83 -18.21 18.87
C GLY A 582 16.29 -18.26 18.96
N PRO A 583 15.57 -17.52 18.09
CA PRO A 583 14.13 -17.62 17.99
C PRO A 583 13.71 -18.82 17.13
N ASP A 584 12.53 -19.38 17.39
CA ASP A 584 11.91 -20.29 16.43
C ASP A 584 11.36 -19.47 15.26
N VAL A 585 12.06 -19.54 14.13
CA VAL A 585 11.69 -18.80 12.90
C VAL A 585 10.33 -19.22 12.36
N SER A 586 9.80 -20.41 12.72
CA SER A 586 8.46 -20.85 12.32
C SER A 586 7.33 -20.04 12.96
N LEU A 587 7.62 -19.30 14.04
CA LEU A 587 6.67 -18.40 14.70
C LEU A 587 6.48 -17.08 13.93
N TYR A 588 7.36 -16.76 12.99
CA TYR A 588 7.25 -15.56 12.16
C TYR A 588 6.44 -15.86 10.90
N SER A 589 5.34 -15.13 10.70
CA SER A 589 4.60 -15.18 9.43
C SER A 589 5.47 -14.72 8.26
N MET A 590 5.19 -15.20 7.04
CA MET A 590 5.88 -14.74 5.83
C MET A 590 5.78 -13.23 5.63
N ARG A 591 4.65 -12.61 6.02
CA ARG A 591 4.50 -11.14 6.02
C ARG A 591 5.49 -10.44 6.95
N ALA A 592 5.76 -11.02 8.13
CA ALA A 592 6.75 -10.47 9.06
C ALA A 592 8.18 -10.63 8.52
N ILE A 593 8.49 -11.75 7.87
CA ILE A 593 9.79 -11.98 7.22
C ILE A 593 9.99 -11.01 6.04
N GLU A 594 8.99 -10.81 5.18
CA GLU A 594 9.07 -9.83 4.08
C GLU A 594 9.21 -8.40 4.60
N ARG A 595 8.46 -8.03 5.64
CA ARG A 595 8.63 -6.74 6.32
C ARG A 595 10.07 -6.56 6.81
N GLY A 596 10.65 -7.59 7.43
CA GLY A 596 12.04 -7.59 7.86
C GLY A 596 13.04 -7.48 6.71
N ARG A 597 12.76 -8.14 5.58
CA ARG A 597 13.57 -8.02 4.34
C ARG A 597 13.57 -6.59 3.81
N LEU A 598 12.41 -5.94 3.77
CA LEU A 598 12.29 -4.56 3.32
C LEU A 598 12.98 -3.57 4.27
N VAL A 599 12.88 -3.78 5.60
CA VAL A 599 13.64 -3.00 6.58
C VAL A 599 15.15 -3.19 6.36
N ALA A 600 15.61 -4.42 6.11
CA ALA A 600 17.02 -4.72 5.83
C ALA A 600 17.51 -4.10 4.51
N ALA A 601 16.66 -4.05 3.48
CA ALA A 601 16.94 -3.39 2.20
C ALA A 601 17.00 -1.87 2.36
N ALA A 602 16.05 -1.27 3.08
CA ALA A 602 16.06 0.16 3.40
C ALA A 602 17.30 0.56 4.23
N GLY A 603 17.75 -0.31 5.14
CA GLY A 603 18.97 -0.12 5.94
C GLY A 603 20.27 -0.44 5.20
N ASP A 604 20.19 -0.97 3.99
CA ASP A 604 21.32 -1.44 3.19
C ASP A 604 22.26 -2.39 3.97
N CYS A 605 21.67 -3.28 4.78
CA CYS A 605 22.42 -4.20 5.65
C CYS A 605 23.40 -5.07 4.84
N ILE A 606 22.99 -5.50 3.66
CA ILE A 606 23.78 -6.38 2.81
C ILE A 606 25.03 -5.69 2.24
N ALA A 607 24.94 -4.40 1.88
CA ALA A 607 26.10 -3.67 1.39
C ALA A 607 27.14 -3.52 2.50
N CYS A 608 26.72 -3.21 3.73
CA CYS A 608 27.66 -3.07 4.85
C CYS A 608 28.21 -4.43 5.33
N HIS A 609 27.39 -5.46 5.41
CA HIS A 609 27.76 -6.74 6.02
C HIS A 609 28.25 -7.80 5.02
N THR A 610 28.72 -7.39 3.84
CA THR A 610 29.27 -8.32 2.84
C THR A 610 30.63 -7.82 2.36
N ALA A 611 31.70 -8.57 2.61
CA ALA A 611 33.02 -8.26 2.06
C ALA A 611 33.06 -8.48 0.52
N PRO A 612 33.95 -7.79 -0.22
CA PRO A 612 34.17 -8.07 -1.64
C PRO A 612 34.49 -9.57 -1.88
N GLY A 613 33.71 -10.23 -2.73
CA GLY A 613 33.81 -11.67 -2.98
C GLY A 613 33.38 -12.58 -1.80
N GLY A 614 32.86 -11.98 -0.73
CA GLY A 614 32.36 -12.67 0.47
C GLY A 614 30.94 -13.20 0.32
N LYS A 615 30.49 -13.97 1.31
CA LYS A 615 29.10 -14.43 1.41
C LYS A 615 28.23 -13.31 1.99
N ALA A 616 26.99 -13.21 1.50
CA ALA A 616 26.04 -12.20 1.95
C ALA A 616 25.90 -12.18 3.48
N ASN A 617 25.95 -10.99 4.08
CA ASN A 617 25.77 -10.73 5.52
C ASN A 617 26.81 -11.39 6.46
N ALA A 618 27.86 -12.02 5.92
CA ALA A 618 28.89 -12.71 6.68
C ALA A 618 29.93 -11.78 7.33
N GLY A 619 29.80 -10.46 7.14
CA GLY A 619 30.72 -9.44 7.63
C GLY A 619 32.05 -9.38 6.88
N GLY A 620 32.99 -8.64 7.45
CA GLY A 620 34.36 -8.53 6.96
C GLY A 620 34.61 -7.41 5.95
N LEU A 621 33.60 -6.57 5.65
CA LEU A 621 33.83 -5.36 4.84
C LEU A 621 34.71 -4.38 5.65
N ALA A 622 35.78 -3.89 5.02
CA ALA A 622 36.62 -2.84 5.57
C ALA A 622 35.99 -1.47 5.30
N LEU A 623 35.71 -0.72 6.36
CA LEU A 623 35.26 0.67 6.30
C LEU A 623 36.40 1.56 6.74
N ASP A 624 36.97 2.28 5.78
CA ASP A 624 38.04 3.23 6.06
C ASP A 624 37.48 4.53 6.63
N THR A 625 37.96 4.88 7.81
CA THR A 625 37.58 6.11 8.50
C THR A 625 38.82 6.96 8.77
N PRO A 626 38.66 8.28 9.02
CA PRO A 626 39.76 9.13 9.47
C PRO A 626 40.46 8.66 10.76
N PHE A 627 39.88 7.71 11.48
CA PHE A 627 40.37 7.17 12.75
C PHE A 627 41.01 5.78 12.63
N GLY A 628 41.01 5.19 11.42
CA GLY A 628 41.45 3.82 11.11
C GLY A 628 40.35 2.98 10.47
N THR A 629 40.59 1.69 10.31
CA THR A 629 39.70 0.77 9.58
C THR A 629 38.77 0.01 10.52
N ILE A 630 37.47 0.06 10.25
CA ILE A 630 36.43 -0.69 10.97
C ILE A 630 35.96 -1.85 10.09
N TYR A 631 35.98 -3.07 10.62
CA TYR A 631 35.44 -4.24 9.94
C TYR A 631 34.01 -4.52 10.38
N THR A 632 33.12 -4.77 9.42
CA THR A 632 31.72 -5.11 9.71
C THR A 632 31.58 -6.54 10.24
N THR A 633 30.60 -6.77 11.10
CA THR A 633 30.41 -8.06 11.80
C THR A 633 29.58 -9.04 10.98
N ASN A 634 29.67 -10.33 11.29
CA ASN A 634 28.76 -11.33 10.75
C ASN A 634 27.38 -11.21 11.43
N ILE A 635 26.32 -11.00 10.64
CA ILE A 635 24.94 -10.88 11.13
C ILE A 635 24.04 -12.05 10.72
N THR A 636 24.63 -13.13 10.19
CA THR A 636 23.89 -14.36 9.88
C THR A 636 23.51 -15.13 11.16
N PRO A 637 22.56 -16.08 11.12
CA PRO A 637 22.18 -16.86 12.29
C PRO A 637 23.19 -17.96 12.67
N ASP A 638 24.45 -17.85 12.23
CA ASP A 638 25.51 -18.72 12.70
C ASP A 638 25.69 -18.58 14.23
N ASN A 639 25.75 -19.72 14.91
CA ASN A 639 25.74 -19.77 16.37
C ASN A 639 27.06 -19.32 17.03
N ASP A 640 28.16 -19.42 16.29
CA ASP A 640 29.51 -19.22 16.84
C ASP A 640 30.09 -17.85 16.45
N THR A 641 29.86 -17.44 15.21
CA THR A 641 30.45 -16.24 14.61
C THR A 641 29.42 -15.16 14.25
N GLY A 642 28.13 -15.53 14.15
CA GLY A 642 27.03 -14.63 13.85
C GLY A 642 26.17 -14.27 15.06
N ILE A 643 24.92 -13.90 14.80
CA ILE A 643 23.93 -13.52 15.83
C ILE A 643 23.00 -14.68 16.22
N GLY A 644 23.30 -15.91 15.81
CA GLY A 644 22.42 -17.08 15.95
C GLY A 644 21.90 -17.34 17.37
N ARG A 645 22.75 -17.03 18.35
CA ARG A 645 22.47 -17.22 19.77
C ARG A 645 22.04 -15.94 20.50
N TRP A 646 21.86 -14.83 19.79
CA TRP A 646 21.41 -13.60 20.42
C TRP A 646 19.92 -13.74 20.77
N SER A 647 19.52 -13.10 21.87
CA SER A 647 18.09 -12.93 22.17
C SER A 647 17.58 -11.66 21.49
N TYR A 648 16.26 -11.57 21.25
CA TYR A 648 15.67 -10.34 20.71
C TYR A 648 16.05 -9.09 21.54
N PRO A 649 16.00 -9.10 22.90
CA PRO A 649 16.48 -7.96 23.69
C PRO A 649 17.95 -7.61 23.47
N ALA A 650 18.82 -8.58 23.17
CA ALA A 650 20.23 -8.32 22.86
C ALA A 650 20.40 -7.68 21.48
N PHE A 651 19.64 -8.15 20.49
CA PHE A 651 19.59 -7.55 19.16
C PHE A 651 19.03 -6.12 19.21
N GLU A 652 17.87 -5.92 19.82
CA GLU A 652 17.24 -4.61 20.00
C GLU A 652 18.17 -3.65 20.74
N ARG A 653 18.86 -4.11 21.79
CA ARG A 653 19.82 -3.28 22.52
C ARG A 653 20.99 -2.84 21.64
N ALA A 654 21.51 -3.71 20.79
CA ALA A 654 22.55 -3.32 19.84
C ALA A 654 22.03 -2.26 18.87
N MET A 655 20.87 -2.51 18.24
CA MET A 655 20.27 -1.64 17.24
C MET A 655 19.83 -0.28 17.80
N ARG A 656 19.28 -0.22 19.03
CA ARG A 656 18.74 1.02 19.62
C ARG A 656 19.73 1.75 20.51
N GLN A 657 20.63 1.04 21.19
CA GLN A 657 21.49 1.63 22.24
C GLN A 657 22.97 1.61 21.88
N GLY A 658 23.36 0.98 20.76
CA GLY A 658 24.76 0.83 20.41
C GLY A 658 25.52 -0.01 21.43
N VAL A 659 24.86 -0.97 22.09
CA VAL A 659 25.48 -1.84 23.10
C VAL A 659 25.37 -3.28 22.65
N HIS A 660 26.53 -3.89 22.42
CA HIS A 660 26.65 -5.29 22.01
C HIS A 660 26.06 -6.25 23.05
N GLN A 661 25.74 -7.49 22.65
CA GLN A 661 25.20 -8.52 23.55
C GLN A 661 26.07 -8.77 24.80
N ASP A 662 27.39 -8.69 24.69
CA ASP A 662 28.35 -8.85 25.80
C ASP A 662 28.49 -7.61 26.71
N GLY A 663 27.83 -6.50 26.34
CA GLY A 663 27.80 -5.27 27.12
C GLY A 663 28.81 -4.19 26.70
N ARG A 664 29.69 -4.45 25.74
CA ARG A 664 30.60 -3.43 25.20
C ARG A 664 29.85 -2.42 24.30
N GLN A 665 30.33 -1.19 24.25
CA GLN A 665 29.83 -0.16 23.33
C GLN A 665 30.23 -0.50 21.88
N LEU A 666 29.33 -0.21 20.95
CA LEU A 666 29.52 -0.33 19.51
C LEU A 666 29.93 1.02 18.92
N TYR A 667 30.77 1.00 17.87
CA TYR A 667 31.16 2.22 17.17
C TYR A 667 29.96 2.76 16.36
N PRO A 668 29.73 4.08 16.31
CA PRO A 668 28.60 4.69 15.60
C PRO A 668 28.70 4.57 14.06
N ALA A 669 29.78 3.98 13.54
CA ALA A 669 29.82 3.49 12.16
C ALA A 669 28.75 2.41 11.90
N PHE A 670 28.36 1.66 12.94
CA PHE A 670 27.08 0.97 12.96
C PHE A 670 25.99 2.00 13.32
N PRO A 671 25.05 2.32 12.43
CA PRO A 671 24.18 3.51 12.56
C PRO A 671 23.02 3.29 13.56
N TYR A 672 23.33 2.82 14.78
CA TYR A 672 22.35 2.62 15.85
C TYR A 672 21.67 3.93 16.31
N THR A 673 22.28 5.08 16.02
CA THR A 673 21.68 6.41 16.25
C THR A 673 20.44 6.64 15.37
N ALA A 674 20.46 6.10 14.14
CA ALA A 674 19.33 6.12 13.22
C ALA A 674 18.38 4.95 13.48
N TYR A 675 18.90 3.73 13.64
CA TYR A 675 18.07 2.54 13.90
C TYR A 675 17.28 2.60 15.20
N ALA A 676 17.70 3.43 16.16
CA ALA A 676 16.90 3.77 17.33
C ALA A 676 15.49 4.29 16.99
N LYS A 677 15.28 4.86 15.79
CA LYS A 677 13.99 5.37 15.31
C LYS A 677 13.04 4.29 14.82
N LEU A 678 13.52 3.08 14.51
CA LEU A 678 12.67 1.98 14.03
C LEU A 678 11.54 1.67 15.02
N SER A 679 10.36 1.32 14.53
CA SER A 679 9.26 0.83 15.36
C SER A 679 9.57 -0.55 15.93
N ASP A 680 8.89 -0.95 17.00
CA ASP A 680 9.11 -2.27 17.60
C ASP A 680 8.72 -3.40 16.63
N ALA A 681 7.70 -3.17 15.80
CA ALA A 681 7.28 -4.12 14.78
C ALA A 681 8.34 -4.29 13.69
N ASP A 682 8.98 -3.21 13.23
CA ASP A 682 10.10 -3.28 12.28
C ASP A 682 11.34 -3.94 12.89
N MET A 683 11.64 -3.63 14.16
CA MET A 683 12.78 -4.23 14.86
C MET A 683 12.62 -5.75 15.01
N GLN A 684 11.43 -6.22 15.39
CA GLN A 684 11.12 -7.64 15.51
C GLN A 684 11.11 -8.35 14.15
N ALA A 685 10.53 -7.71 13.13
CA ALA A 685 10.49 -8.24 11.77
C ALA A 685 11.89 -8.38 11.19
N LEU A 686 12.74 -7.35 11.35
CA LEU A 686 14.15 -7.36 10.92
C LEU A 686 14.91 -8.49 11.61
N TYR A 687 14.75 -8.65 12.92
CA TYR A 687 15.37 -9.76 13.66
C TYR A 687 14.92 -11.13 13.12
N GLY A 688 13.61 -11.32 12.91
CA GLY A 688 13.06 -12.55 12.34
C GLY A 688 13.62 -12.86 10.95
N TYR A 689 13.72 -11.85 10.08
CA TYR A 689 14.30 -11.98 8.75
C TYR A 689 15.79 -12.36 8.79
N LEU A 690 16.60 -11.69 9.61
CA LEU A 690 18.03 -12.02 9.75
C LEU A 690 18.21 -13.45 10.27
N MET A 691 17.37 -13.85 11.24
CA MET A 691 17.42 -15.18 11.82
C MET A 691 16.94 -16.30 10.87
N SER A 692 16.18 -15.96 9.82
CA SER A 692 15.75 -16.91 8.78
C SER A 692 16.75 -17.05 7.63
N GLN A 693 17.82 -16.25 7.59
CA GLN A 693 18.83 -16.33 6.53
C GLN A 693 19.73 -17.57 6.66
N PRO A 694 20.43 -17.98 5.59
CA PRO A 694 21.44 -19.03 5.69
C PRO A 694 22.52 -18.69 6.72
N ALA A 695 22.78 -19.61 7.65
CA ALA A 695 23.89 -19.49 8.59
C ALA A 695 25.23 -19.59 7.84
N VAL A 696 26.10 -18.60 8.04
CA VAL A 696 27.45 -18.60 7.47
C VAL A 696 28.45 -18.45 8.60
N ARG A 697 29.26 -19.48 8.83
CA ARG A 697 30.40 -19.37 9.73
C ARG A 697 31.48 -18.51 9.07
N ALA A 698 31.71 -17.32 9.60
CA ALA A 698 32.72 -16.38 9.15
C ALA A 698 33.12 -15.45 10.29
N GLU A 699 34.41 -15.42 10.62
CA GLU A 699 34.95 -14.53 11.65
C GLU A 699 35.52 -13.27 10.98
N ALA A 700 34.93 -12.12 11.29
CA ALA A 700 35.38 -10.84 10.75
C ALA A 700 36.75 -10.44 11.33
N PRO A 701 37.62 -9.78 10.56
CA PRO A 701 38.86 -9.22 11.08
C PRO A 701 38.60 -8.24 12.23
N LYS A 702 39.59 -8.07 13.12
CA LYS A 702 39.47 -7.12 14.24
C LYS A 702 39.60 -5.68 13.72
N THR A 703 38.67 -4.82 14.12
CA THR A 703 38.73 -3.36 13.93
C THR A 703 40.08 -2.78 14.38
N GLN A 704 40.70 -1.97 13.53
CA GLN A 704 42.01 -1.35 13.74
C GLN A 704 41.88 0.17 13.79
N LEU A 705 41.71 0.72 14.99
CA LEU A 705 41.61 2.16 15.21
C LEU A 705 42.83 2.69 15.95
N ALA A 706 43.23 3.92 15.66
CA ALA A 706 44.29 4.60 16.38
C ALA A 706 43.84 4.96 17.82
N PHE A 707 44.78 4.99 18.76
CA PHE A 707 44.49 5.54 20.09
C PHE A 707 44.16 7.04 19.98
N PRO A 708 43.13 7.56 20.71
CA PRO A 708 42.32 6.90 21.74
C PRO A 708 41.04 6.21 21.23
N PHE A 709 40.78 6.20 19.93
CA PHE A 709 39.53 5.70 19.33
C PHE A 709 39.35 4.18 19.45
N ASN A 710 40.43 3.43 19.68
CA ASN A 710 40.36 1.99 19.99
C ASN A 710 39.82 1.65 21.40
N PHE A 711 39.74 2.63 22.31
CA PHE A 711 39.30 2.43 23.69
C PHE A 711 37.77 2.56 23.81
N ARG A 712 37.06 1.45 23.54
CA ARG A 712 35.58 1.36 23.52
C ARG A 712 34.83 2.00 24.70
N PRO A 713 35.30 1.95 25.97
CA PRO A 713 34.62 2.61 27.09
C PRO A 713 34.31 4.10 26.88
N LEU A 714 35.12 4.83 26.10
CA LEU A 714 34.88 6.26 25.83
C LEU A 714 33.56 6.51 25.08
N LEU A 715 33.07 5.51 24.33
CA LEU A 715 31.81 5.62 23.60
C LEU A 715 30.59 5.72 24.51
N ALA A 716 30.68 5.30 25.78
CA ALA A 716 29.58 5.52 26.72
C ALA A 716 29.35 7.02 26.98
N GLY A 717 30.43 7.80 27.09
CA GLY A 717 30.37 9.25 27.18
C GLY A 717 29.90 9.89 25.87
N TRP A 718 30.36 9.37 24.72
CA TRP A 718 29.89 9.82 23.41
C TRP A 718 28.38 9.60 23.24
N ASN A 719 27.87 8.41 23.60
CA ASN A 719 26.45 8.08 23.55
C ASN A 719 25.62 9.00 24.45
N ALA A 720 26.11 9.32 25.65
CA ALA A 720 25.42 10.24 26.54
C ALA A 720 25.29 11.67 25.98
N LEU A 721 26.22 12.09 25.11
CA LEU A 721 26.23 13.42 24.51
C LEU A 721 25.48 13.50 23.19
N PHE A 722 25.54 12.45 22.38
CA PHE A 722 25.15 12.51 20.95
C PHE A 722 24.11 11.48 20.53
N HIS A 723 23.72 10.53 21.39
CA HIS A 723 22.75 9.49 21.04
C HIS A 723 21.36 9.76 21.63
N ASP A 724 20.32 9.59 20.82
CA ASP A 724 18.92 9.57 21.24
C ASP A 724 18.27 8.21 20.93
N ALA A 725 18.21 7.36 21.95
CA ALA A 725 17.69 5.99 21.84
C ALA A 725 16.15 5.90 21.70
N ARG A 726 15.43 7.03 21.64
CA ARG A 726 13.96 7.02 21.53
C ARG A 726 13.51 6.65 20.12
N PRO A 727 12.47 5.81 19.97
CA PRO A 727 11.79 5.54 18.71
C PRO A 727 11.28 6.80 18.00
N PHE A 728 10.99 6.68 16.71
CA PHE A 728 10.38 7.75 15.94
C PHE A 728 9.07 8.19 16.60
N THR A 729 8.93 9.50 16.80
CA THR A 729 7.74 10.10 17.39
C THR A 729 7.02 10.89 16.29
N PRO A 730 5.87 10.41 15.78
CA PRO A 730 5.18 11.07 14.69
C PRO A 730 4.62 12.43 15.11
N ASP A 731 4.84 13.45 14.28
CA ASP A 731 4.23 14.78 14.42
C ASP A 731 2.77 14.73 13.92
N PRO A 732 1.77 14.95 14.79
CA PRO A 732 0.35 14.86 14.42
C PRO A 732 -0.10 15.93 13.41
N SER A 733 0.72 16.93 13.11
CA SER A 733 0.41 17.98 12.12
C SER A 733 0.81 17.62 10.68
N ARG A 734 1.49 16.49 10.48
CA ARG A 734 2.05 16.07 9.18
C ARG A 734 1.22 14.94 8.56
N SER A 735 1.25 14.84 7.22
CA SER A 735 0.56 13.76 6.51
C SER A 735 1.24 12.40 6.73
N ALA A 736 0.48 11.30 6.56
CA ALA A 736 1.01 9.94 6.70
C ALA A 736 2.18 9.65 5.74
N GLU A 737 2.08 10.13 4.49
CA GLU A 737 3.16 10.02 3.50
C GLU A 737 4.42 10.77 3.95
N TRP A 738 4.27 12.00 4.48
CA TRP A 738 5.41 12.76 4.99
C TRP A 738 6.04 12.06 6.20
N LEU A 739 5.22 11.56 7.12
CA LEU A 739 5.69 10.82 8.30
C LEU A 739 6.40 9.52 7.93
N ARG A 740 5.91 8.80 6.91
CA ARG A 740 6.58 7.63 6.34
C ARG A 740 7.94 7.99 5.77
N GLY A 741 8.02 9.08 5.01
CA GLY A 741 9.27 9.59 4.45
C GLY A 741 10.27 9.97 5.54
N ALA A 742 9.82 10.74 6.54
CA ALA A 742 10.62 11.13 7.69
C ALA A 742 11.14 9.91 8.46
N TYR A 743 10.29 8.91 8.68
CA TYR A 743 10.64 7.66 9.35
C TYR A 743 11.71 6.88 8.59
N LEU A 744 11.56 6.72 7.27
CA LEU A 744 12.52 6.02 6.43
C LEU A 744 13.86 6.75 6.35
N VAL A 745 13.85 8.08 6.17
CA VAL A 745 15.07 8.89 6.05
C VAL A 745 15.83 9.00 7.37
N GLN A 746 15.13 9.15 8.50
CA GLN A 746 15.75 9.27 9.84
C GLN A 746 16.07 7.92 10.49
N GLY A 747 15.35 6.87 10.09
CA GLY A 747 15.44 5.52 10.65
C GLY A 747 16.25 4.59 9.78
N ALA A 748 15.56 3.68 9.09
CA ALA A 748 16.19 2.61 8.31
C ALA A 748 17.19 3.15 7.29
N GLY A 749 16.81 4.12 6.45
CA GLY A 749 17.65 4.67 5.39
C GLY A 749 18.80 5.55 5.84
N HIS A 750 18.86 5.89 7.14
CA HIS A 750 19.97 6.59 7.82
C HIS A 750 20.64 7.71 7.00
N CYS A 751 19.89 8.47 6.18
CA CYS A 751 20.50 9.31 5.14
C CYS A 751 21.42 10.40 5.72
N ALA A 752 21.16 10.83 6.96
CA ALA A 752 22.00 11.77 7.69
C ALA A 752 23.43 11.27 7.96
N ALA A 753 23.63 9.95 7.95
CA ALA A 753 24.95 9.33 8.10
C ALA A 753 25.89 9.71 6.94
N CYS A 754 25.40 9.97 5.74
CA CYS A 754 26.25 10.44 4.64
C CYS A 754 26.02 11.92 4.31
N HIS A 755 24.78 12.40 4.47
CA HIS A 755 24.37 13.72 4.00
C HIS A 755 24.35 14.81 5.09
N SER A 756 24.88 14.56 6.29
CA SER A 756 25.05 15.61 7.32
C SER A 756 26.52 15.83 7.67
N PRO A 757 26.94 17.08 7.93
CA PRO A 757 28.31 17.38 8.32
C PRO A 757 28.54 16.87 9.75
N ARG A 758 29.75 16.38 10.02
CA ARG A 758 30.16 15.89 11.35
C ARG A 758 30.92 16.93 12.16
N ASN A 759 30.86 16.82 13.48
CA ASN A 759 31.71 17.59 14.40
C ASN A 759 33.09 16.90 14.57
N ARG A 760 34.01 17.54 15.32
CA ARG A 760 35.37 17.00 15.54
C ARG A 760 35.42 15.66 16.28
N LEU A 761 34.33 15.26 16.93
CA LEU A 761 34.17 13.98 17.63
C LEU A 761 33.42 12.94 16.78
N GLY A 762 33.21 13.21 15.49
CA GLY A 762 32.57 12.30 14.54
C GLY A 762 31.03 12.24 14.62
N ALA A 763 30.39 13.03 15.48
CA ALA A 763 28.93 13.05 15.58
C ALA A 763 28.30 13.98 14.53
N GLU A 764 27.15 13.58 14.00
CA GLU A 764 26.34 14.35 13.05
C GLU A 764 25.89 15.68 13.67
N LYS A 765 25.98 16.77 12.90
CA LYS A 765 25.44 18.07 13.32
C LYS A 765 23.93 18.10 13.06
N THR A 766 23.17 18.54 14.05
CA THR A 766 21.70 18.64 14.01
C THR A 766 21.23 20.07 13.71
N GLY A 767 19.91 20.29 13.71
CA GLY A 767 19.32 21.62 13.47
C GLY A 767 19.49 22.06 12.03
N VAL A 768 19.94 23.31 11.81
CA VAL A 768 20.15 23.88 10.46
C VAL A 768 21.16 23.12 9.59
N ASN A 769 22.01 22.30 10.22
CA ASN A 769 23.00 21.48 9.53
C ASN A 769 22.48 20.07 9.18
N TYR A 770 21.30 19.69 9.66
CA TYR A 770 20.71 18.39 9.35
C TYR A 770 20.49 18.29 7.83
N LEU A 771 21.06 17.24 7.23
CA LEU A 771 21.02 16.99 5.78
C LEU A 771 21.60 18.11 4.90
N ALA A 772 22.53 18.91 5.45
CA ALA A 772 23.18 20.02 4.75
C ALA A 772 24.38 19.63 3.86
N GLY A 773 24.55 18.33 3.59
CA GLY A 773 25.66 17.76 2.83
C GLY A 773 26.67 17.06 3.75
N GLY A 774 27.57 16.28 3.19
CA GLY A 774 28.54 15.52 3.98
C GLY A 774 29.60 14.84 3.12
N GLU A 775 30.25 13.84 3.69
CA GLU A 775 31.25 13.02 3.01
C GLU A 775 31.10 11.55 3.42
N ALA A 776 31.30 10.65 2.47
CA ALA A 776 31.29 9.20 2.66
C ALA A 776 32.32 8.55 1.73
N GLU A 777 33.24 7.74 2.28
CA GLU A 777 34.25 6.99 1.50
C GLU A 777 35.07 7.88 0.53
N GLY A 778 35.39 9.11 0.94
CA GLY A 778 36.11 10.07 0.11
C GLY A 778 35.27 10.70 -1.02
N TRP A 779 33.96 10.47 -1.06
CA TRP A 779 33.00 11.14 -1.92
C TRP A 779 32.30 12.29 -1.18
N SER A 780 32.03 13.38 -1.88
CA SER A 780 31.22 14.48 -1.36
C SER A 780 29.73 14.18 -1.55
N ALA A 781 28.99 14.10 -0.44
CA ALA A 781 27.55 13.87 -0.44
C ALA A 781 26.79 15.21 -0.55
N PRO A 782 25.88 15.39 -1.53
CA PRO A 782 25.16 16.64 -1.71
C PRO A 782 24.20 16.96 -0.57
N ALA A 783 23.85 18.23 -0.38
CA ALA A 783 22.87 18.65 0.61
C ALA A 783 21.44 18.21 0.21
N LEU A 784 20.81 17.36 1.03
CA LEU A 784 19.44 16.92 0.77
C LEU A 784 18.40 17.97 1.20
N ASN A 785 18.74 18.86 2.15
CA ASN A 785 17.87 19.96 2.57
C ASN A 785 17.84 21.16 1.59
N GLN A 786 18.51 21.06 0.45
CA GLN A 786 18.56 22.10 -0.60
C GLN A 786 18.06 21.58 -1.97
N LEU A 787 17.54 20.36 -2.05
CA LEU A 787 17.15 19.73 -3.32
C LEU A 787 16.10 20.55 -4.09
N ALA A 788 15.18 21.20 -3.39
CA ALA A 788 14.12 22.02 -3.98
C ALA A 788 14.57 23.43 -4.42
N THR A 789 15.87 23.76 -4.37
CA THR A 789 16.38 25.13 -4.57
C THR A 789 17.44 25.28 -5.65
N GLY A 790 17.64 26.52 -6.10
CA GLY A 790 18.69 26.89 -7.04
C GLY A 790 18.32 26.65 -8.50
N ALA A 791 19.26 26.99 -9.40
CA ALA A 791 19.05 26.92 -10.86
C ALA A 791 18.82 25.49 -11.39
N ARG A 792 19.11 24.47 -10.57
CA ARG A 792 18.95 23.04 -10.87
C ARG A 792 18.20 22.32 -9.75
N ALA A 793 17.11 22.91 -9.26
CA ALA A 793 16.23 22.26 -8.29
C ALA A 793 15.68 20.93 -8.84
N TRP A 794 15.53 19.96 -7.96
CA TRP A 794 14.91 18.67 -8.19
C TRP A 794 13.39 18.81 -8.18
N THR A 795 12.72 18.10 -9.08
CA THR A 795 11.27 17.86 -8.97
C THR A 795 10.99 16.55 -8.24
N GLY A 796 9.76 16.38 -7.76
CA GLY A 796 9.31 15.12 -7.15
C GLY A 796 9.54 13.92 -8.06
N ASP A 797 9.10 14.01 -9.31
CA ASP A 797 9.24 12.90 -10.27
C ASP A 797 10.71 12.59 -10.60
N GLU A 798 11.57 13.62 -10.73
CA GLU A 798 12.99 13.45 -10.99
C GLU A 798 13.72 12.77 -9.82
N LEU A 799 13.42 13.18 -8.58
CA LEU A 799 14.03 12.60 -7.39
C LEU A 799 13.54 11.18 -7.16
N PHE A 800 12.24 10.93 -7.33
CA PHE A 800 11.67 9.59 -7.27
C PHE A 800 12.32 8.65 -8.30
N GLN A 801 12.44 9.10 -9.56
CA GLN A 801 13.07 8.31 -10.62
C GLN A 801 14.54 8.03 -10.29
N TYR A 802 15.28 9.02 -9.80
CA TYR A 802 16.68 8.84 -9.40
C TYR A 802 16.82 7.87 -8.24
N LEU A 803 16.01 7.98 -7.19
CA LEU A 803 16.05 7.05 -6.05
C LEU A 803 15.62 5.62 -6.44
N ARG A 804 14.78 5.48 -7.46
CA ARG A 804 14.34 4.17 -7.96
C ARG A 804 15.33 3.49 -8.89
N THR A 805 15.94 4.27 -9.79
CA THR A 805 16.71 3.74 -10.92
C THR A 805 18.19 4.10 -10.85
N GLY A 806 18.58 5.08 -10.04
CA GLY A 806 19.94 5.60 -9.99
C GLY A 806 20.26 6.55 -11.14
N TYR A 807 19.27 7.02 -11.90
CA TYR A 807 19.47 7.95 -13.00
C TYR A 807 18.40 9.05 -13.06
N SER A 808 18.85 10.27 -13.38
CA SER A 808 17.98 11.36 -13.82
C SER A 808 18.62 12.09 -15.01
N PRO A 809 17.86 12.41 -16.07
CA PRO A 809 18.38 13.15 -17.23
C PRO A 809 19.05 14.48 -16.89
N ARG A 810 18.61 15.12 -15.81
CA ARG A 810 19.10 16.43 -15.36
C ARG A 810 20.19 16.37 -14.31
N HIS A 811 20.43 15.23 -13.69
CA HIS A 811 21.34 15.11 -12.55
C HIS A 811 22.44 14.05 -12.74
N GLY A 812 22.28 13.13 -13.69
CA GLY A 812 23.26 12.10 -14.01
C GLY A 812 22.95 10.75 -13.35
N VAL A 813 23.99 9.92 -13.25
CA VAL A 813 23.95 8.54 -12.73
C VAL A 813 24.52 8.51 -11.31
N ALA A 814 23.91 7.72 -10.42
CA ALA A 814 24.42 7.42 -9.09
C ALA A 814 25.75 6.65 -9.20
N ALA A 815 26.75 7.10 -8.45
CA ALA A 815 28.09 6.52 -8.45
C ALA A 815 28.64 6.42 -7.01
N GLY A 816 29.70 5.63 -6.85
CA GLY A 816 30.36 5.43 -5.56
C GLY A 816 29.40 4.87 -4.49
N PRO A 817 29.44 5.39 -3.26
CA PRO A 817 28.66 4.84 -2.13
C PRO A 817 27.15 5.01 -2.30
N MET A 818 26.68 5.87 -3.23
CA MET A 818 25.25 6.01 -3.49
C MET A 818 24.69 4.87 -4.36
N ALA A 819 25.50 4.22 -5.21
CA ALA A 819 25.02 3.15 -6.08
C ALA A 819 24.39 1.96 -5.33
N PRO A 820 25.03 1.38 -4.28
CA PRO A 820 24.40 0.31 -3.49
C PRO A 820 23.16 0.78 -2.72
N VAL A 821 23.15 2.04 -2.24
CA VAL A 821 21.96 2.63 -1.59
C VAL A 821 20.77 2.63 -2.55
N ILE A 822 20.97 2.97 -3.82
CA ILE A 822 19.91 2.89 -4.83
C ILE A 822 19.40 1.45 -5.00
N HIS A 823 20.28 0.44 -4.97
CA HIS A 823 19.87 -0.96 -5.06
C HIS A 823 18.94 -1.35 -3.90
N GLY A 824 19.28 -0.97 -2.67
CA GLY A 824 18.41 -1.18 -1.49
C GLY A 824 17.09 -0.42 -1.58
N LEU A 825 17.11 0.83 -2.06
CA LEU A 825 15.89 1.63 -2.25
C LEU A 825 15.00 1.13 -3.40
N ALA A 826 15.58 0.53 -4.43
CA ALA A 826 14.84 -0.04 -5.57
C ALA A 826 14.00 -1.25 -5.19
N GLU A 827 14.38 -1.97 -4.13
CA GLU A 827 13.62 -3.08 -3.54
C GLU A 827 12.39 -2.62 -2.75
N LEU A 828 12.31 -1.32 -2.43
CA LEU A 828 11.22 -0.77 -1.64
C LEU A 828 9.95 -0.53 -2.47
N PRO A 829 8.78 -0.52 -1.82
CA PRO A 829 7.55 -0.02 -2.40
C PRO A 829 7.67 1.35 -3.07
N ASP A 830 6.97 1.54 -4.19
CA ASP A 830 6.80 2.84 -4.82
C ASP A 830 6.29 3.93 -3.89
N SER A 831 5.34 3.57 -3.02
CA SER A 831 4.81 4.44 -1.98
C SER A 831 5.91 4.93 -1.03
N ASP A 832 6.88 4.07 -0.70
CA ASP A 832 7.96 4.40 0.23
C ASP A 832 8.99 5.33 -0.41
N VAL A 833 9.38 5.08 -1.66
CA VAL A 833 10.30 5.96 -2.40
C VAL A 833 9.66 7.33 -2.66
N LYS A 834 8.35 7.37 -2.92
CA LYS A 834 7.58 8.62 -3.00
C LYS A 834 7.53 9.34 -1.65
N ALA A 835 7.28 8.63 -0.57
CA ALA A 835 7.27 9.19 0.77
C ALA A 835 8.62 9.84 1.13
N ILE A 836 9.74 9.16 0.85
CA ILE A 836 11.09 9.71 1.00
C ILE A 836 11.24 11.00 0.19
N THR A 837 10.81 10.99 -1.06
CA THR A 837 10.85 12.17 -1.95
C THR A 837 10.05 13.34 -1.39
N THR A 838 8.81 13.08 -0.95
CA THR A 838 7.90 14.05 -0.33
C THR A 838 8.53 14.68 0.91
N TYR A 839 9.14 13.87 1.79
CA TYR A 839 9.82 14.38 2.97
C TYR A 839 11.04 15.25 2.62
N LEU A 840 11.92 14.78 1.74
CA LEU A 840 13.17 15.48 1.40
C LEU A 840 12.92 16.83 0.72
N LEU A 841 11.91 16.93 -0.15
CA LEU A 841 11.57 18.18 -0.84
C LEU A 841 10.86 19.20 0.05
N ASP A 842 10.28 18.77 1.17
CA ASP A 842 9.60 19.63 2.16
C ASP A 842 10.52 20.09 3.31
N LEU A 843 11.80 19.66 3.32
CA LEU A 843 12.72 20.03 4.39
C LEU A 843 12.92 21.56 4.49
N PRO A 844 12.97 22.13 5.71
CA PRO A 844 13.25 23.53 5.92
C PRO A 844 14.59 23.91 5.29
N GLN A 845 14.56 24.85 4.36
CA GLN A 845 15.73 25.23 3.60
C GLN A 845 16.62 26.13 4.46
N ALA A 846 17.93 25.88 4.45
CA ALA A 846 18.91 26.73 5.16
C ALA A 846 18.97 28.19 4.64
N ALA A 847 18.23 28.52 3.58
CA ALA A 847 18.14 29.86 3.01
C ALA A 847 17.50 30.88 3.96
N ASP A 848 16.61 30.47 4.88
CA ASP A 848 15.95 31.40 5.81
C ASP A 848 16.80 31.77 7.04
N ALA A 849 17.99 31.18 7.21
CA ALA A 849 18.92 31.49 8.30
C ALA A 849 20.19 32.25 7.86
N ALA A 850 20.33 32.58 6.57
CA ALA A 850 21.48 33.30 6.03
C ALA A 850 21.10 34.66 5.44
N VAL A 851 20.43 35.50 6.24
CA VAL A 851 20.63 36.96 6.14
C VAL A 851 21.80 37.36 7.05
N ALA A 852 22.93 36.68 6.88
CA ALA A 852 24.23 37.28 7.14
C ALA A 852 24.72 37.77 5.78
N ARG A 853 24.53 39.07 5.55
CA ARG A 853 25.07 39.79 4.39
C ARG A 853 26.47 39.27 4.06
N PRO A 854 26.82 39.00 2.79
CA PRO A 854 28.22 39.02 2.41
C PRO A 854 28.73 40.42 2.76
N GLU A 855 29.70 40.49 3.67
CA GLU A 855 30.41 41.73 3.88
C GLU A 855 30.94 42.20 2.52
N SER A 856 30.69 43.49 2.28
CA SER A 856 31.06 44.28 1.12
C SER A 856 32.34 43.79 0.44
N SER A 857 32.19 43.52 -0.85
CA SER A 857 33.24 43.59 -1.86
C SER A 857 34.31 44.63 -1.50
N ALA A 858 35.53 44.16 -1.26
CA ALA A 858 36.72 44.97 -1.44
C ALA A 858 36.79 45.37 -2.94
N PRO A 859 37.30 46.57 -3.28
CA PRO A 859 37.46 46.96 -4.67
C PRO A 859 38.34 45.94 -5.40
N ALA A 860 37.89 45.49 -6.57
CA ALA A 860 38.68 44.66 -7.46
C ALA A 860 40.07 45.28 -7.64
N PRO A 861 41.18 44.52 -7.47
CA PRO A 861 42.44 44.96 -8.02
C PRO A 861 42.23 45.10 -9.54
N ALA A 862 42.61 46.26 -10.07
CA ALA A 862 42.63 46.52 -11.50
C ALA A 862 43.25 45.32 -12.24
N ALA A 863 42.57 44.85 -13.28
CA ALA A 863 42.98 43.73 -14.11
C ALA A 863 44.46 43.86 -14.47
N GLN A 864 45.29 43.06 -13.80
CA GLN A 864 46.67 42.88 -14.20
C GLN A 864 46.62 42.13 -15.53
N SER A 865 47.25 42.70 -16.55
CA SER A 865 47.44 42.06 -17.85
C SER A 865 48.11 40.70 -17.63
N VAL A 866 47.34 39.63 -17.81
CA VAL A 866 47.85 38.26 -17.74
C VAL A 866 48.96 38.13 -18.79
N PRO A 867 50.19 37.74 -18.43
CA PRO A 867 51.30 37.63 -19.38
C PRO A 867 50.93 36.70 -20.55
N ALA A 868 51.38 37.03 -21.77
CA ALA A 868 51.10 36.24 -22.97
C ALA A 868 51.50 34.74 -22.81
N ALA A 869 52.55 34.46 -22.05
CA ALA A 869 52.98 33.10 -21.70
C ALA A 869 51.94 32.33 -20.87
N THR A 870 51.21 33.01 -19.98
CA THR A 870 50.15 32.41 -19.17
C THR A 870 48.90 32.12 -20.01
N ILE A 871 48.55 33.01 -20.95
CA ILE A 871 47.46 32.78 -21.91
C ILE A 871 47.79 31.59 -22.82
N GLN A 872 49.02 31.52 -23.33
CA GLN A 872 49.48 30.42 -24.18
C GLN A 872 49.51 29.07 -23.43
N SER A 873 49.92 29.08 -22.16
CA SER A 873 49.84 27.92 -21.27
C SER A 873 48.40 27.46 -21.06
N LEU A 874 47.45 28.38 -20.80
CA LEU A 874 46.03 28.05 -20.62
C LEU A 874 45.38 27.50 -21.89
N GLN A 875 45.69 28.08 -23.05
CA GLN A 875 45.26 27.56 -24.35
C GLN A 875 45.84 26.17 -24.63
N GLY A 876 47.11 25.94 -24.28
CA GLY A 876 47.77 24.63 -24.39
C GLY A 876 47.10 23.56 -23.52
N ARG A 877 46.77 23.90 -22.26
CA ARG A 877 46.04 23.01 -21.34
C ARG A 877 44.65 22.65 -21.87
N ARG A 878 43.91 23.65 -22.37
CA ARG A 878 42.59 23.42 -23.00
C ARG A 878 42.67 22.48 -24.19
N ALA A 879 43.65 22.68 -25.08
CA ALA A 879 43.86 21.82 -26.24
C ALA A 879 44.29 20.39 -25.86
N ASN A 880 45.03 20.22 -24.77
CA ASN A 880 45.38 18.90 -24.24
C ASN A 880 44.16 18.19 -23.66
N GLY A 881 43.36 18.88 -22.84
CA GLY A 881 42.12 18.34 -22.27
C GLY A 881 41.13 17.91 -23.35
N GLU A 882 40.97 18.72 -24.40
CA GLU A 882 40.16 18.38 -25.57
C GLU A 882 40.66 17.11 -26.27
N ARG A 883 41.98 16.99 -26.47
CA ARG A 883 42.57 15.81 -27.12
C ARG A 883 42.34 14.54 -26.30
N VAL A 884 42.46 14.62 -24.98
CA VAL A 884 42.13 13.50 -24.08
C VAL A 884 40.65 13.13 -24.22
N TYR A 885 39.75 14.12 -24.16
CA TYR A 885 38.31 13.89 -24.30
C TYR A 885 37.94 13.21 -25.62
N GLN A 886 38.46 13.70 -26.75
CA GLN A 886 38.16 13.15 -28.07
C GLN A 886 38.61 11.70 -28.23
N ASN A 887 39.74 11.34 -27.63
CA ASN A 887 40.31 10.00 -27.77
C ASN A 887 39.74 8.99 -26.76
N ALA A 888 39.40 9.43 -25.55
CA ALA A 888 39.03 8.53 -24.44
C ALA A 888 37.54 8.58 -24.06
N CYS A 889 36.86 9.71 -24.26
CA CYS A 889 35.54 9.95 -23.66
C CYS A 889 34.43 10.18 -24.71
N ALA A 890 34.74 10.79 -25.86
CA ALA A 890 33.76 11.27 -26.83
C ALA A 890 32.88 10.16 -27.41
N VAL A 891 33.41 8.94 -27.60
CA VAL A 891 32.63 7.80 -28.12
C VAL A 891 31.39 7.50 -27.28
N CYS A 892 31.46 7.71 -25.96
CA CYS A 892 30.36 7.45 -25.03
C CYS A 892 29.59 8.73 -24.66
N HIS A 893 30.27 9.88 -24.57
CA HIS A 893 29.70 11.11 -24.04
C HIS A 893 29.34 12.20 -25.06
N GLU A 894 29.82 12.11 -26.31
CA GLU A 894 29.50 13.10 -27.35
C GLU A 894 28.15 12.76 -27.99
N ALA A 895 27.29 13.78 -28.14
CA ALA A 895 25.95 13.59 -28.69
C ALA A 895 26.03 13.06 -30.13
N GLY A 896 25.35 11.94 -30.40
CA GLY A 896 25.33 11.32 -31.73
C GLY A 896 26.55 10.46 -32.08
N SER A 897 27.50 10.25 -31.15
CA SER A 897 28.68 9.39 -31.35
C SER A 897 28.50 7.99 -30.75
N GLY A 898 29.02 6.95 -31.42
CA GLY A 898 29.07 5.56 -30.93
C GLY A 898 27.73 4.79 -30.88
N PRO A 899 27.72 3.46 -30.91
CA PRO A 899 26.49 2.66 -30.78
C PRO A 899 25.83 2.87 -29.40
N THR A 900 24.50 2.72 -29.31
CA THR A 900 23.70 2.78 -28.06
C THR A 900 23.89 1.55 -27.16
N LEU A 901 24.89 0.70 -27.44
CA LEU A 901 25.10 -0.60 -26.80
C LEU A 901 25.74 -0.55 -25.41
N PHE A 902 26.06 0.65 -24.89
CA PHE A 902 26.81 0.85 -23.64
C PHE A 902 25.97 1.47 -22.51
N GLY A 903 24.63 1.34 -22.55
CA GLY A 903 23.72 1.87 -21.54
C GLY A 903 23.26 3.31 -21.80
N VAL A 904 22.88 4.02 -20.73
CA VAL A 904 22.40 5.42 -20.85
C VAL A 904 23.56 6.37 -21.19
N LYS A 905 23.31 7.32 -22.09
CA LYS A 905 24.27 8.36 -22.44
C LYS A 905 23.89 9.67 -21.73
N PRO A 906 24.40 9.93 -20.51
CA PRO A 906 24.04 11.14 -19.79
C PRO A 906 24.62 12.37 -20.49
N LEU A 907 23.81 13.41 -20.63
CA LEU A 907 24.25 14.71 -21.14
C LEU A 907 25.21 15.33 -20.13
N LEU A 908 26.50 15.48 -20.49
CA LEU A 908 27.49 16.08 -19.59
C LEU A 908 27.12 17.52 -19.20
N SER A 909 26.45 18.27 -20.07
CA SER A 909 25.97 19.63 -19.75
C SER A 909 24.92 19.69 -18.64
N SER A 910 24.19 18.61 -18.40
CA SER A 910 23.21 18.53 -17.31
C SER A 910 23.79 17.91 -16.04
N ASN A 911 24.87 17.14 -16.10
CA ASN A 911 25.47 16.46 -14.94
C ASN A 911 25.89 17.44 -13.83
N THR A 912 25.37 17.25 -12.62
CA THR A 912 25.59 18.16 -11.47
C THR A 912 27.04 18.21 -10.99
N ASN A 913 27.84 17.16 -11.18
CA ASN A 913 29.25 17.14 -10.77
C ASN A 913 30.08 18.20 -11.51
N LEU A 914 29.75 18.51 -12.76
CA LEU A 914 30.42 19.57 -13.53
C LEU A 914 30.08 20.98 -13.02
N HIS A 915 28.94 21.12 -12.33
CA HIS A 915 28.44 22.39 -11.77
C HIS A 915 28.76 22.54 -10.28
N ALA A 916 29.36 21.52 -9.65
CA ALA A 916 29.70 21.49 -8.24
C ALA A 916 30.78 22.53 -7.87
N ALA A 917 30.84 22.87 -6.60
CA ALA A 917 31.84 23.81 -6.07
C ALA A 917 33.26 23.22 -6.18
N THR A 918 33.42 21.91 -5.97
CA THR A 918 34.71 21.21 -6.04
C THR A 918 34.68 20.09 -7.11
N PRO A 919 35.84 19.71 -7.67
CA PRO A 919 35.92 18.69 -8.72
C PRO A 919 35.98 17.25 -8.20
N ASP A 920 36.01 17.03 -6.88
CA ASP A 920 36.34 15.73 -6.25
C ASP A 920 35.51 14.57 -6.80
N ASN A 921 34.18 14.67 -6.83
CA ASN A 921 33.32 13.59 -7.34
C ASN A 921 33.52 13.33 -8.84
N LEU A 922 33.78 14.37 -9.64
CA LEU A 922 34.08 14.19 -11.07
C LEU A 922 35.41 13.46 -11.25
N ILE A 923 36.43 13.82 -10.47
CA ILE A 923 37.73 13.15 -10.47
C ILE A 923 37.59 11.70 -10.04
N GLN A 924 36.84 11.41 -8.97
CA GLN A 924 36.56 10.04 -8.51
C GLN A 924 35.92 9.18 -9.61
N VAL A 925 34.93 9.73 -10.34
CA VAL A 925 34.29 9.03 -11.47
C VAL A 925 35.28 8.78 -12.60
N ILE A 926 36.17 9.73 -12.92
CA ILE A 926 37.18 9.54 -13.98
C ILE A 926 38.22 8.50 -13.57
N LEU A 927 38.71 8.55 -12.33
CA LEU A 927 39.74 7.64 -11.83
C LEU A 927 39.21 6.20 -11.75
N ASN A 928 38.05 6.00 -11.12
CA ASN A 928 37.54 4.68 -10.78
C ASN A 928 36.52 4.14 -11.78
N GLY A 929 35.90 5.01 -12.58
CA GLY A 929 34.78 4.66 -13.45
C GLY A 929 33.51 4.35 -12.67
N ILE A 930 32.54 3.76 -13.36
CA ILE A 930 31.28 3.23 -12.81
C ILE A 930 31.22 1.77 -13.19
N GLN A 931 31.86 0.94 -12.36
CA GLN A 931 32.03 -0.50 -12.62
C GLN A 931 30.78 -1.31 -12.27
N THR A 932 30.13 -0.91 -11.18
CA THR A 932 28.91 -1.50 -10.62
C THR A 932 27.83 -0.41 -10.61
N PRO A 933 27.15 -0.19 -11.74
CA PRO A 933 26.05 0.78 -11.79
C PRO A 933 24.89 0.32 -10.91
N ALA A 934 24.03 1.26 -10.51
CA ALA A 934 22.85 0.97 -9.69
C ALA A 934 21.89 -0.03 -10.37
N ASN A 935 21.86 -0.06 -11.70
CA ASN A 935 21.20 -1.09 -12.50
C ASN A 935 21.97 -1.32 -13.81
N ASP A 936 21.80 -2.50 -14.41
CA ASP A 936 22.53 -2.91 -15.61
C ASP A 936 22.21 -2.05 -16.85
N GLU A 937 21.03 -1.43 -16.92
CA GLU A 937 20.62 -0.58 -18.04
C GLU A 937 21.39 0.74 -18.11
N LEU A 938 21.98 1.19 -16.99
CA LEU A 938 22.79 2.41 -16.97
C LEU A 938 24.11 2.25 -17.71
N GLY A 939 24.57 1.01 -17.88
CA GLY A 939 25.83 0.71 -18.52
C GLY A 939 27.04 1.05 -17.67
N TYR A 940 28.20 0.69 -18.22
CA TYR A 940 29.49 0.72 -17.53
C TYR A 940 30.36 1.88 -18.01
N MET A 941 31.10 2.49 -17.07
CA MET A 941 32.13 3.48 -17.40
C MET A 941 33.51 2.96 -16.92
N PRO A 942 34.52 2.83 -17.80
CA PRO A 942 35.86 2.43 -17.39
C PRO A 942 36.51 3.50 -16.50
N GLY A 943 37.34 3.04 -15.57
CA GLY A 943 38.24 3.90 -14.82
C GLY A 943 39.49 4.23 -15.62
N PHE A 944 40.01 5.44 -15.44
CA PHE A 944 41.19 5.94 -16.16
C PHE A 944 42.41 6.16 -15.27
N LYS A 945 42.38 5.71 -14.00
CA LYS A 945 43.52 5.84 -13.09
C LYS A 945 44.81 5.31 -13.72
N ASP A 946 44.81 4.12 -14.30
CA ASP A 946 46.05 3.51 -14.84
C ASP A 946 46.40 4.01 -16.25
N ALA A 947 45.51 4.78 -16.89
CA ALA A 947 45.65 5.20 -18.28
C ALA A 947 46.03 6.68 -18.44
N LEU A 948 45.69 7.52 -17.46
CA LEU A 948 45.93 8.97 -17.49
C LEU A 948 46.72 9.40 -16.26
N ASP A 949 47.73 10.26 -16.46
CA ASP A 949 48.45 10.91 -15.38
C ASP A 949 47.64 12.08 -14.78
N ASP A 950 48.09 12.60 -13.61
CA ASP A 950 47.37 13.65 -12.88
C ASP A 950 47.25 14.94 -13.68
N ARG A 951 48.24 15.24 -14.54
CA ARG A 951 48.23 16.44 -15.38
C ARG A 951 47.21 16.32 -16.50
N GLN A 952 47.13 15.16 -17.14
CA GLN A 952 46.14 14.86 -18.17
C GLN A 952 44.72 14.91 -17.62
N ILE A 953 44.50 14.40 -16.40
CA ILE A 953 43.20 14.49 -15.72
C ILE A 953 42.86 15.94 -15.37
N ALA A 954 43.82 16.72 -14.84
CA ALA A 954 43.61 18.14 -14.54
C ALA A 954 43.21 18.95 -15.79
N ASP A 955 43.92 18.73 -16.91
CA ASP A 955 43.61 19.38 -18.19
C ASP A 955 42.22 18.95 -18.73
N LEU A 956 41.87 17.65 -18.62
CA LEU A 956 40.56 17.11 -19.01
C LEU A 956 39.41 17.72 -18.19
N VAL A 957 39.52 17.70 -16.86
CA VAL A 957 38.50 18.23 -15.95
C VAL A 957 38.27 19.72 -16.18
N GLY A 958 39.35 20.49 -16.40
CA GLY A 958 39.27 21.90 -16.78
C GLY A 958 38.52 22.12 -18.09
N TYR A 959 38.86 21.35 -19.14
CA TYR A 959 38.18 21.40 -20.43
C TYR A 959 36.68 21.07 -20.31
N LEU A 960 36.34 20.00 -19.57
CA LEU A 960 34.95 19.58 -19.39
C LEU A 960 34.11 20.67 -18.71
N ARG A 961 34.63 21.31 -17.66
CA ARG A 961 33.90 22.39 -16.98
C ARG A 961 33.71 23.61 -17.87
N GLU A 962 34.74 24.01 -18.60
CA GLU A 962 34.65 25.15 -19.52
C GLU A 962 33.61 24.90 -20.62
N ARG A 963 33.60 23.68 -21.19
CA ARG A 963 32.69 23.31 -22.29
C ARG A 963 31.25 23.08 -21.82
N HIS A 964 31.06 22.41 -20.68
CA HIS A 964 29.74 21.90 -20.25
C HIS A 964 29.14 22.68 -19.08
N ALA A 965 29.90 23.58 -18.45
CA ALA A 965 29.43 24.50 -17.41
C ALA A 965 30.00 25.92 -17.60
N PRO A 966 29.76 26.57 -18.76
CA PRO A 966 30.39 27.86 -19.11
C PRO A 966 30.00 29.03 -18.19
N GLY A 967 28.97 28.88 -17.35
CA GLY A 967 28.56 29.86 -16.34
C GLY A 967 29.22 29.66 -14.96
N LYS A 968 30.23 28.79 -14.84
CA LYS A 968 30.95 28.51 -13.59
C LYS A 968 32.41 28.90 -13.71
N ASP A 969 32.96 29.45 -12.64
CA ASP A 969 34.39 29.76 -12.57
C ASP A 969 35.23 28.48 -12.68
N PRO A 970 36.41 28.51 -13.34
CA PRO A 970 37.34 27.40 -13.35
C PRO A 970 37.72 26.97 -11.92
N TRP A 971 37.90 25.66 -11.70
CA TRP A 971 38.44 25.19 -10.43
C TRP A 971 39.92 25.57 -10.29
N PRO A 972 40.43 25.76 -9.04
CA PRO A 972 41.86 25.78 -8.78
C PRO A 972 42.56 24.53 -9.31
N ASP A 973 43.88 24.58 -9.52
CA ASP A 973 44.64 23.43 -10.06
C ASP A 973 44.38 22.17 -9.20
N PRO A 974 43.71 21.13 -9.74
CA PRO A 974 43.25 20.00 -8.95
C PRO A 974 44.32 18.93 -8.75
N THR A 975 45.56 19.14 -9.20
CA THR A 975 46.61 18.10 -9.21
C THR A 975 46.81 17.46 -7.83
N ASP A 976 46.92 18.25 -6.75
CA ASP A 976 47.07 17.73 -5.38
C ASP A 976 45.86 16.89 -4.93
N THR A 977 44.64 17.32 -5.32
CA THR A 977 43.41 16.57 -5.07
C THR A 977 43.41 15.26 -5.82
N ILE A 978 43.87 15.23 -7.08
CA ILE A 978 43.94 14.03 -7.90
C ILE A 978 44.94 13.05 -7.29
N SER A 979 46.14 13.49 -6.92
CA SER A 979 47.14 12.62 -6.30
C SER A 979 46.63 12.01 -4.99
N ARG A 980 45.99 12.82 -4.13
CA ARG A 980 45.36 12.33 -2.89
C ARG A 980 44.27 11.28 -3.15
N LEU A 981 43.39 11.52 -4.13
CA LEU A 981 42.31 10.59 -4.46
C LEU A 981 42.83 9.31 -5.11
N ARG A 982 43.92 9.40 -5.89
CA ARG A 982 44.60 8.25 -6.49
C ARG A 982 45.25 7.35 -5.44
N GLU A 983 45.96 7.92 -4.46
CA GLU A 983 46.51 7.16 -3.33
C GLU A 983 45.41 6.44 -2.54
N HIS A 984 44.25 7.09 -2.34
CA HIS A 984 43.10 6.47 -1.69
C HIS A 984 42.51 5.29 -2.50
N ALA A 985 42.56 5.36 -3.83
CA ALA A 985 42.11 4.31 -4.74
C ALA A 985 43.12 3.16 -4.96
N GLU A 986 44.32 3.25 -4.39
CA GLU A 986 45.31 2.16 -4.34
C GLU A 986 45.23 1.34 -3.04
N LEU A 987 44.64 1.92 -1.99
CA LEU A 987 44.44 1.30 -0.68
C LEU A 987 43.11 0.53 -0.57
N ASN A 988 42.15 0.86 -1.44
CA ASN A 988 40.83 0.22 -1.58
C ASN A 988 40.77 -0.58 -2.88
#